data_AF-A0A812N0Y1-F1
#
_entry.id   AF-A0A812N0Y1-F1
#
_cell.length_a   1.000
_cell.length_b   1.000
_cell.length_c   1.000
_cell.angle_alpha   90.00
_cell.angle_beta   90.00
_cell.angle_gamma   90.00
#
_symmetry.space_group_name_H-M   'P 1'
#
loop_
_entity.id
_entity.type
_entity.pdbx_description
1 polymer ?
#
loop_
_entity_poly.entity_id
_entity_poly.type
_entity_poly.pdbx_seq_one_letter_code
_entity_poly.pdbx_strand_id
1 'polypeptide(L)'
;MGSYTADQEIQDGTLTFDEACAHVSGQKLQGPENKPLKSDRATGDVRVCDLPIRHLESNPTKIEQFADVLLDQKLTVTNSMFDTIYQTCYETKYAQLPHPFCLRKEPTVPYTMQIIILPASSPANSEPSADYVHIVKHVYLHRNKVPSKDCVAMCYGTPMRFDWGNNTRLGLAGLNYMLDRMGGRQLRHWIIKPKFEKKLTLDQHQRADGYAFIRDCGPRSNNKNQFMEWTDEQIHTPGGKLENWPEAKVKEALNNYMKGRQNAKTLEFWPFTFKSFVPWFLDKVLIKMLPTMRQNAITWIGRTRTGKSVSSKTILFMQSKFEIDLAERSDLVPSIVTAKHLDFFKAEPLTKFKPGVFDDGMLQKMDASFLKAFLNPSEEDATVWARYSSAQFDQGAGRHACNNPYNRAIDEELFASMQKSKIWSVPHAKFLDMIKPSFLAVDEDEDMDAILARTHLVLLTDSGVYYRVAGTSKDPVDFIEWGTDPKDLLAPSQHTILKQYKMNPHLHKYPQQYFGDLAWSQELLRRVLNGESIPRSSTVLGSSLFGVHAERTAVQSHPSLLRPDELHVKVKQEQVAHAFRTLKKGPLQTINLESPSPKKFDSASSTSPMPKRAKIATPASSSAPLNPSFLEHDVDDDIMPAVGQQPDELEQELEELMDQMDTDE
;
A
#
# COMPACT_ATOMS: atom_id res chain seq x y z
N MET A 1 3.69 -7.86 -73.75
CA MET A 1 4.00 -8.63 -72.52
C MET A 1 5.43 -8.29 -72.13
N GLY A 2 5.64 -7.41 -71.15
CA GLY A 2 6.97 -7.21 -70.56
C GLY A 2 7.14 -8.22 -69.43
N SER A 3 8.00 -9.22 -69.62
CA SER A 3 8.46 -10.08 -68.53
C SER A 3 9.49 -9.34 -67.69
N TYR A 4 9.48 -9.53 -66.37
CA TYR A 4 10.64 -9.22 -65.54
C TYR A 4 11.83 -10.04 -66.05
N THR A 5 12.73 -9.43 -66.81
CA THR A 5 14.03 -10.02 -67.17
C THR A 5 14.93 -9.98 -65.96
N ALA A 6 15.40 -11.14 -65.54
CA ALA A 6 16.14 -11.37 -64.30
C ALA A 6 17.61 -10.92 -64.32
N ASP A 7 18.03 -10.05 -65.25
CA ASP A 7 19.44 -9.66 -65.43
C ASP A 7 19.58 -8.20 -65.89
N GLN A 8 19.05 -7.25 -65.12
CA GLN A 8 19.55 -5.87 -65.13
C GLN A 8 20.14 -5.58 -63.75
N GLU A 9 21.41 -5.17 -63.74
CA GLU A 9 22.14 -4.74 -62.54
C GLU A 9 21.24 -3.85 -61.68
N ILE A 10 20.96 -4.30 -60.46
CA ILE A 10 20.07 -3.64 -59.51
C ILE A 10 20.73 -2.31 -59.13
N GLN A 11 20.36 -1.24 -59.82
CA GLN A 11 20.47 0.09 -59.26
C GLN A 11 19.62 0.09 -57.99
N ASP A 12 20.26 0.21 -56.83
CA ASP A 12 19.55 0.36 -55.55
C ASP A 12 18.50 1.46 -55.70
N GLY A 13 17.24 1.12 -55.42
CA GLY A 13 16.15 2.08 -55.43
C GLY A 13 16.41 3.19 -54.40
N THR A 14 15.70 4.30 -54.53
CA THR A 14 15.87 5.50 -53.68
C THR A 14 15.63 5.25 -52.18
N LEU A 15 14.98 4.14 -51.82
CA LEU A 15 14.76 3.66 -50.46
C LEU A 15 14.74 2.13 -50.45
N THR A 16 15.64 1.51 -49.68
CA THR A 16 15.63 0.06 -49.46
C THR A 16 14.61 -0.36 -48.39
N PHE A 17 14.23 -1.64 -48.40
CA PHE A 17 13.31 -2.17 -47.37
C PHE A 17 13.89 -2.11 -45.95
N ASP A 18 15.20 -2.32 -45.80
CA ASP A 18 15.86 -2.25 -44.49
C ASP A 18 15.89 -0.81 -43.94
N GLU A 19 16.11 0.19 -44.81
CA GLU A 19 15.98 1.61 -44.43
C GLU A 19 14.54 1.98 -44.07
N ALA A 20 13.55 1.46 -44.80
CA ALA A 20 12.14 1.64 -44.44
C ALA A 20 11.82 1.05 -43.06
N CYS A 21 12.36 -0.13 -42.73
CA CYS A 21 12.25 -0.73 -41.39
C CYS A 21 12.96 0.10 -40.31
N ALA A 22 14.12 0.68 -40.61
CA ALA A 22 14.82 1.57 -39.70
C ALA A 22 14.02 2.85 -39.42
N HIS A 23 13.39 3.46 -40.43
CA HIS A 23 12.56 4.67 -40.29
C HIS A 23 11.32 4.47 -39.40
N VAL A 24 10.70 3.29 -39.47
CA VAL A 24 9.54 2.96 -38.62
C VAL A 24 9.93 2.42 -37.25
N SER A 25 11.22 2.29 -36.96
CA SER A 25 11.70 1.93 -35.63
C SER A 25 11.28 3.00 -34.62
N GLY A 26 10.62 2.58 -33.54
CA GLY A 26 10.04 3.50 -32.55
C GLY A 26 8.65 4.04 -32.90
N GLN A 27 8.07 3.64 -34.04
CA GLN A 27 6.68 3.96 -34.43
C GLN A 27 5.76 2.75 -34.17
N LYS A 28 4.44 2.98 -34.11
CA LYS A 28 3.39 1.95 -34.01
C LYS A 28 2.61 1.91 -35.32
N LEU A 29 2.38 0.70 -35.83
CA LEU A 29 1.45 0.48 -36.94
C LEU A 29 0.04 0.30 -36.37
N GLN A 30 -0.89 1.15 -36.76
CA GLN A 30 -2.30 1.05 -36.44
C GLN A 30 -3.07 0.54 -37.66
N GLY A 31 -3.94 -0.46 -37.47
CA GLY A 31 -4.79 -1.01 -38.52
C GLY A 31 -4.79 -2.55 -38.59
N PRO A 32 -5.52 -3.16 -39.54
CA PRO A 32 -6.28 -2.49 -40.59
C PRO A 32 -7.46 -1.68 -40.03
N GLU A 33 -7.63 -0.45 -40.51
CA GLU A 33 -8.75 0.43 -40.19
C GLU A 33 -10.04 -0.11 -40.83
N ASN A 34 -11.17 0.04 -40.13
CA ASN A 34 -12.48 -0.37 -40.63
C ASN A 34 -12.90 0.40 -41.89
N LYS A 35 -12.32 1.57 -42.11
CA LYS A 35 -12.57 2.43 -43.28
C LYS A 35 -11.25 2.69 -43.99
N PRO A 36 -11.16 2.52 -45.33
CA PRO A 36 -9.95 2.85 -46.06
C PRO A 36 -9.65 4.34 -45.95
N LEU A 37 -8.37 4.67 -45.93
CA LEU A 37 -7.82 6.01 -46.05
C LEU A 37 -7.59 6.28 -47.52
N LYS A 38 -8.22 7.34 -48.02
CA LYS A 38 -8.08 7.79 -49.39
C LYS A 38 -7.04 8.89 -49.49
N SER A 39 -6.10 8.77 -50.41
CA SER A 39 -5.15 9.83 -50.75
C SER A 39 -4.92 9.90 -52.25
N ASP A 40 -4.69 11.11 -52.76
CA ASP A 40 -4.20 11.39 -54.11
C ASP A 40 -3.01 12.34 -53.97
N ARG A 41 -1.82 11.86 -54.29
CA ARG A 41 -0.55 12.58 -54.13
C ARG A 41 0.25 12.50 -55.42
N ALA A 42 1.19 13.43 -55.61
CA ALA A 42 2.19 13.29 -56.67
C ALA A 42 2.92 11.94 -56.53
N THR A 43 3.39 11.38 -57.65
CA THR A 43 4.21 10.17 -57.64
C THR A 43 5.42 10.39 -56.76
N GLY A 44 5.65 9.46 -55.83
CA GLY A 44 6.75 9.55 -54.89
C GLY A 44 8.01 8.85 -55.41
N ASP A 45 8.97 8.65 -54.51
CA ASP A 45 10.31 8.18 -54.84
C ASP A 45 10.51 6.67 -54.69
N VAL A 46 9.45 5.94 -54.34
CA VAL A 46 9.40 4.47 -54.27
C VAL A 46 8.62 3.92 -55.46
N ARG A 47 9.24 3.03 -56.25
CA ARG A 47 8.63 2.34 -57.39
C ARG A 47 8.16 0.94 -56.99
N VAL A 48 7.37 0.30 -57.86
CA VAL A 48 6.86 -1.06 -57.64
C VAL A 48 8.00 -2.08 -57.45
N CYS A 49 9.11 -1.92 -58.16
CA CYS A 49 10.30 -2.78 -58.05
C CYS A 49 11.05 -2.64 -56.72
N ASP A 50 10.86 -1.54 -56.00
CA ASP A 50 11.56 -1.28 -54.74
C ASP A 50 10.85 -1.96 -53.56
N LEU A 51 9.61 -2.42 -53.75
CA LEU A 51 8.83 -3.12 -52.72
C LEU A 51 9.49 -4.47 -52.36
N PRO A 52 9.34 -4.94 -51.10
CA PRO A 52 9.89 -6.22 -50.65
C PRO A 52 9.05 -7.40 -51.16
N ILE A 53 8.93 -7.54 -52.49
CA ILE A 53 8.07 -8.50 -53.16
C ILE A 53 8.87 -9.48 -54.03
N ARG A 54 8.46 -10.74 -54.04
CA ARG A 54 8.98 -11.80 -54.92
C ARG A 54 7.82 -12.51 -55.61
N HIS A 55 8.07 -13.18 -56.72
CA HIS A 55 7.03 -14.01 -57.35
C HIS A 55 6.44 -15.02 -56.36
N LEU A 56 5.11 -15.11 -56.35
CA LEU A 56 4.39 -16.11 -55.57
C LEU A 56 4.18 -17.35 -56.44
N GLU A 57 4.87 -18.43 -56.10
CA GLU A 57 4.74 -19.71 -56.78
C GLU A 57 3.45 -20.45 -56.36
N SER A 58 2.83 -21.15 -57.32
CA SER A 58 1.66 -21.99 -57.05
C SER A 58 2.08 -23.28 -56.35
N ASN A 59 2.07 -23.26 -55.02
CA ASN A 59 2.45 -24.40 -54.18
C ASN A 59 1.53 -24.49 -52.93
N PRO A 60 1.60 -25.56 -52.11
CA PRO A 60 0.71 -25.73 -50.96
C PRO A 60 1.09 -24.91 -49.73
N THR A 61 2.16 -24.10 -49.78
CA THR A 61 2.59 -23.24 -48.67
C THR A 61 1.51 -22.23 -48.35
N LYS A 62 1.18 -22.07 -47.07
CA LYS A 62 0.13 -21.13 -46.66
C LYS A 62 0.71 -19.75 -46.34
N ILE A 63 0.02 -18.71 -46.79
CA ILE A 63 0.39 -17.31 -46.60
C ILE A 63 -0.78 -16.51 -45.99
N GLU A 64 -0.45 -15.41 -45.30
CA GLU A 64 -1.43 -14.54 -44.64
C GLU A 64 -1.69 -13.24 -45.42
N GLN A 65 -0.87 -12.98 -46.44
CA GLN A 65 -0.92 -11.79 -47.28
C GLN A 65 -0.18 -12.03 -48.60
N PHE A 66 -0.64 -11.37 -49.66
CA PHE A 66 -0.05 -11.41 -50.98
C PHE A 66 -0.33 -10.09 -51.71
N ALA A 67 0.33 -9.89 -52.84
CA ALA A 67 0.04 -8.78 -53.73
C ALA A 67 -0.31 -9.26 -55.14
N ASP A 68 -1.24 -8.54 -55.78
CA ASP A 68 -1.57 -8.68 -57.21
C ASP A 68 -1.11 -7.41 -57.93
N VAL A 69 -0.07 -7.54 -58.75
CA VAL A 69 0.61 -6.42 -59.40
C VAL A 69 0.30 -6.42 -60.90
N LEU A 70 -0.33 -5.35 -61.36
CA LEU A 70 -0.61 -5.10 -62.77
C LEU A 70 0.26 -3.93 -63.23
N LEU A 71 1.13 -4.17 -64.21
CA LEU A 71 1.94 -3.11 -64.82
C LEU A 71 1.33 -2.68 -66.16
N ASP A 72 1.57 -1.42 -66.55
CA ASP A 72 1.24 -0.86 -67.87
C ASP A 72 -0.21 -1.10 -68.32
N GLN A 73 -1.17 -0.90 -67.41
CA GLN A 73 -2.59 -1.04 -67.72
C GLN A 73 -3.08 0.19 -68.48
N LYS A 74 -3.58 -0.02 -69.71
CA LYS A 74 -4.25 1.02 -70.50
C LYS A 74 -5.59 1.39 -69.83
N LEU A 75 -5.58 2.41 -68.99
CA LEU A 75 -6.72 2.79 -68.16
C LEU A 75 -6.61 4.25 -67.70
N THR A 76 -7.59 5.07 -68.10
CA THR A 76 -7.76 6.42 -67.57
C THR A 76 -8.59 6.37 -66.28
N VAL A 77 -7.94 6.60 -65.14
CA VAL A 77 -8.61 6.62 -63.84
C VAL A 77 -9.10 8.05 -63.55
N THR A 78 -10.38 8.31 -63.80
CA THR A 78 -11.00 9.62 -63.48
C THR A 78 -11.24 9.78 -61.98
N ASN A 79 -11.45 11.02 -61.51
CA ASN A 79 -11.80 11.28 -60.10
C ASN A 79 -13.08 10.55 -59.69
N SER A 80 -14.11 10.58 -60.53
CA SER A 80 -15.39 9.89 -60.27
C SER A 80 -15.24 8.37 -60.17
N MET A 81 -14.36 7.77 -60.99
CA MET A 81 -14.05 6.35 -60.90
C MET A 81 -13.34 6.04 -59.57
N PHE A 82 -12.37 6.86 -59.18
CA PHE A 82 -11.64 6.66 -57.92
C PHE A 82 -12.53 6.87 -56.68
N ASP A 83 -13.47 7.82 -56.72
CA ASP A 83 -14.51 8.01 -55.70
C ASP A 83 -15.40 6.78 -55.57
N THR A 84 -15.80 6.20 -56.70
CA THR A 84 -16.60 4.96 -56.73
C THR A 84 -15.84 3.80 -56.12
N ILE A 85 -14.58 3.60 -56.52
CA ILE A 85 -13.69 2.56 -55.96
C ILE A 85 -13.53 2.73 -54.45
N TYR A 86 -13.35 3.97 -53.98
CA TYR A 86 -13.28 4.29 -52.56
C TYR A 86 -14.56 3.90 -51.82
N GLN A 87 -15.73 4.30 -52.32
CA GLN A 87 -17.01 3.99 -51.69
C GLN A 87 -17.26 2.48 -51.61
N THR A 88 -16.96 1.73 -52.67
CA THR A 88 -17.08 0.27 -52.67
C THR A 88 -16.13 -0.39 -51.66
N CYS A 89 -14.88 0.10 -51.54
CA CYS A 89 -13.94 -0.39 -50.53
C CYS A 89 -14.38 -0.01 -49.10
N TYR A 90 -14.97 1.17 -48.92
CA TYR A 90 -15.52 1.63 -47.64
C TYR A 90 -16.64 0.74 -47.15
N GLU A 91 -17.47 0.25 -48.07
CA GLU A 91 -18.55 -0.71 -47.78
C GLU A 91 -18.05 -2.16 -47.72
N THR A 92 -16.74 -2.41 -47.86
CA THR A 92 -16.12 -3.75 -47.88
C THR A 92 -16.63 -4.67 -49.01
N LYS A 93 -17.23 -4.11 -50.06
CA LYS A 93 -17.81 -4.85 -51.19
C LYS A 93 -16.80 -5.09 -52.31
N TYR A 94 -15.64 -5.64 -51.97
CA TYR A 94 -14.50 -5.76 -52.89
C TYR A 94 -14.78 -6.52 -54.20
N ALA A 95 -15.66 -7.53 -54.19
CA ALA A 95 -16.12 -8.21 -55.42
C ALA A 95 -16.85 -7.30 -56.43
N GLN A 96 -17.45 -6.20 -55.95
CA GLN A 96 -18.19 -5.26 -56.80
C GLN A 96 -17.28 -4.20 -57.43
N LEU A 97 -15.98 -4.22 -57.14
CA LEU A 97 -15.02 -3.32 -57.78
C LEU A 97 -14.94 -3.60 -59.29
N PRO A 98 -14.82 -2.56 -60.13
CA PRO A 98 -14.69 -2.74 -61.57
C PRO A 98 -13.37 -3.46 -61.90
N HIS A 99 -13.34 -4.21 -63.00
CA HIS A 99 -12.07 -4.78 -63.48
C HIS A 99 -11.09 -3.66 -63.87
N PRO A 100 -9.79 -3.80 -63.56
CA PRO A 100 -9.14 -4.93 -62.90
C PRO A 100 -8.93 -4.75 -61.37
N PHE A 101 -9.71 -3.90 -60.69
CA PHE A 101 -9.53 -3.57 -59.27
C PHE A 101 -10.07 -4.65 -58.31
N CYS A 102 -11.07 -5.44 -58.71
CA CYS A 102 -11.45 -6.64 -57.97
C CYS A 102 -10.41 -7.77 -58.13
N LEU A 103 -10.56 -8.83 -57.32
CA LEU A 103 -9.84 -10.10 -57.51
C LEU A 103 -10.60 -10.99 -58.51
N ARG A 104 -9.92 -11.92 -59.19
CA ARG A 104 -10.55 -12.91 -60.08
C ARG A 104 -11.52 -13.83 -59.33
N LYS A 105 -11.18 -14.11 -58.08
CA LYS A 105 -11.95 -14.95 -57.16
C LYS A 105 -11.77 -14.38 -55.75
N GLU A 106 -12.83 -14.34 -54.96
CA GLU A 106 -12.73 -13.87 -53.58
C GLU A 106 -12.05 -14.90 -52.67
N PRO A 107 -11.23 -14.46 -51.70
CA PRO A 107 -10.81 -15.28 -50.58
C PRO A 107 -12.04 -15.82 -49.82
N THR A 108 -11.96 -17.07 -49.38
CA THR A 108 -13.01 -17.71 -48.54
C THR A 108 -12.94 -17.27 -47.08
N VAL A 109 -12.04 -16.36 -46.75
CA VAL A 109 -11.78 -15.84 -45.40
C VAL A 109 -11.92 -14.31 -45.41
N PRO A 110 -12.21 -13.67 -44.26
CA PRO A 110 -12.22 -12.22 -44.18
C PRO A 110 -10.90 -11.64 -44.68
N TYR A 111 -11.00 -10.62 -45.53
CA TYR A 111 -9.86 -9.96 -46.12
C TYR A 111 -10.06 -8.45 -46.22
N THR A 112 -8.94 -7.73 -46.19
CA THR A 112 -8.86 -6.30 -46.48
C THR A 112 -7.91 -6.12 -47.66
N MET A 113 -8.24 -5.21 -48.58
CA MET A 113 -7.41 -4.93 -49.75
C MET A 113 -7.01 -3.45 -49.77
N GLN A 114 -5.69 -3.19 -49.85
CA GLN A 114 -5.15 -1.87 -50.17
C GLN A 114 -4.91 -1.78 -51.68
N ILE A 115 -5.24 -0.65 -52.28
CA ILE A 115 -5.09 -0.42 -53.73
C ILE A 115 -4.23 0.82 -53.94
N ILE A 116 -3.15 0.67 -54.69
CA ILE A 116 -2.24 1.76 -55.07
C ILE A 116 -2.23 1.85 -56.60
N ILE A 117 -2.52 3.03 -57.13
CA ILE A 117 -2.59 3.33 -58.55
C ILE A 117 -1.56 4.41 -58.86
N LEU A 118 -0.59 4.08 -59.70
CA LEU A 118 0.52 4.95 -60.08
C LEU A 118 0.45 5.23 -61.59
N PRO A 119 0.68 6.46 -62.04
CA PRO A 119 0.84 6.73 -63.46
C PRO A 119 2.06 6.00 -64.01
N ALA A 120 1.93 5.42 -65.21
CA ALA A 120 2.99 4.70 -65.91
C ALA A 120 3.31 5.42 -67.22
N SER A 121 4.57 5.34 -67.65
CA SER A 121 4.95 5.82 -68.98
C SER A 121 4.37 4.89 -70.05
N SER A 122 3.96 5.46 -71.18
CA SER A 122 3.45 4.68 -72.31
C SER A 122 4.50 3.64 -72.77
N PRO A 123 4.14 2.34 -72.82
CA PRO A 123 5.05 1.29 -73.28
C PRO A 123 5.62 1.58 -74.67
N ALA A 124 6.85 1.13 -74.96
CA ALA A 124 7.40 1.24 -76.31
C ALA A 124 6.47 0.56 -77.33
N ASN A 125 6.07 1.30 -78.38
CA ASN A 125 5.08 0.92 -79.42
C ASN A 125 3.59 1.02 -79.03
N SER A 126 3.23 1.89 -78.08
CA SER A 126 1.84 2.13 -77.69
C SER A 126 1.27 3.47 -78.19
N GLU A 127 -0.06 3.60 -78.19
CA GLU A 127 -0.75 4.84 -78.59
C GLU A 127 -0.33 6.03 -77.71
N PRO A 128 0.22 7.13 -78.26
CA PRO A 128 0.74 8.26 -77.48
C PRO A 128 -0.30 9.01 -76.64
N SER A 129 -1.59 8.84 -76.93
CA SER A 129 -2.71 9.55 -76.28
C SER A 129 -3.42 8.72 -75.21
N ALA A 130 -2.96 7.50 -74.93
CA ALA A 130 -3.57 6.63 -73.94
C ALA A 130 -2.85 6.74 -72.59
N ASP A 131 -3.63 6.85 -71.51
CA ASP A 131 -3.10 6.81 -70.15
C ASP A 131 -2.77 5.37 -69.75
N TYR A 132 -1.61 5.21 -69.11
CA TYR A 132 -1.17 3.94 -68.54
C TYR A 132 -1.00 4.08 -67.04
N VAL A 133 -1.35 3.03 -66.30
CA VAL A 133 -1.17 2.97 -64.85
C VAL A 133 -0.58 1.63 -64.39
N HIS A 134 0.17 1.67 -63.30
CA HIS A 134 0.49 0.49 -62.50
C HIS A 134 -0.52 0.38 -61.36
N ILE A 135 -1.02 -0.83 -61.09
CA ILE A 135 -1.94 -1.12 -60.00
C ILE A 135 -1.31 -2.17 -59.09
N VAL A 136 -1.14 -1.83 -57.82
CA VAL A 136 -0.69 -2.76 -56.77
C VAL A 136 -1.85 -2.99 -55.81
N LYS A 137 -2.30 -4.24 -55.72
CA LYS A 137 -3.31 -4.67 -54.76
C LYS A 137 -2.64 -5.48 -53.66
N HIS A 138 -2.57 -4.96 -52.44
CA HIS A 138 -2.09 -5.71 -51.27
C HIS A 138 -3.29 -6.30 -50.53
N VAL A 139 -3.37 -7.64 -50.49
CA VAL A 139 -4.45 -8.39 -49.86
C VAL A 139 -3.97 -8.96 -48.53
N TYR A 140 -4.64 -8.60 -47.44
CA TYR A 140 -4.38 -9.10 -46.09
C TYR A 140 -5.55 -9.95 -45.61
N LEU A 141 -5.26 -11.19 -45.22
CA LEU A 141 -6.26 -12.20 -44.90
C LEU A 141 -6.61 -12.25 -43.41
N HIS A 142 -6.42 -11.14 -42.67
CA HIS A 142 -6.68 -11.04 -41.23
C HIS A 142 -6.04 -12.18 -40.41
N ARG A 143 -4.78 -12.51 -40.73
CA ARG A 143 -3.99 -13.61 -40.12
C ARG A 143 -4.49 -15.02 -40.43
N ASN A 144 -5.48 -15.17 -41.31
CA ASN A 144 -5.86 -16.48 -41.83
C ASN A 144 -4.84 -16.95 -42.86
N LYS A 145 -4.47 -18.24 -42.79
CA LYS A 145 -3.45 -18.86 -43.64
C LYS A 145 -4.10 -19.58 -44.81
N VAL A 146 -3.97 -19.04 -46.02
CA VAL A 146 -4.53 -19.60 -47.27
C VAL A 146 -3.41 -20.18 -48.15
N PRO A 147 -3.61 -21.35 -48.79
CA PRO A 147 -2.61 -21.93 -49.69
C PRO A 147 -2.23 -20.99 -50.86
N SER A 148 -0.94 -20.90 -51.17
CA SER A 148 -0.40 -20.02 -52.21
C SER A 148 -1.01 -20.31 -53.59
N LYS A 149 -1.27 -21.58 -53.91
CA LYS A 149 -1.99 -21.99 -55.13
C LYS A 149 -3.35 -21.29 -55.30
N ASP A 150 -4.06 -21.07 -54.19
CA ASP A 150 -5.39 -20.47 -54.21
C ASP A 150 -5.25 -18.95 -54.34
N CYS A 151 -4.28 -18.34 -53.65
CA CYS A 151 -3.96 -16.91 -53.78
C CYS A 151 -3.54 -16.54 -55.22
N VAL A 152 -2.72 -17.37 -55.88
CA VAL A 152 -2.31 -17.19 -57.28
C VAL A 152 -3.54 -17.15 -58.21
N ALA A 153 -4.52 -18.02 -57.99
CA ALA A 153 -5.75 -18.06 -58.79
C ALA A 153 -6.66 -16.83 -58.57
N MET A 154 -6.45 -16.05 -57.51
CA MET A 154 -7.20 -14.82 -57.22
C MET A 154 -6.68 -13.59 -57.96
N CYS A 155 -5.44 -13.61 -58.48
CA CYS A 155 -4.78 -12.45 -59.07
C CYS A 155 -5.15 -12.22 -60.55
N TYR A 156 -5.32 -10.96 -60.95
CA TYR A 156 -5.44 -10.56 -62.36
C TYR A 156 -4.08 -10.40 -63.05
N GLY A 157 -3.13 -9.78 -62.34
CA GLY A 157 -1.77 -9.55 -62.78
C GLY A 157 -0.80 -10.59 -62.25
N THR A 158 0.40 -10.12 -61.91
CA THR A 158 1.47 -10.97 -61.40
C THR A 158 1.27 -11.20 -59.90
N PRO A 159 1.08 -12.45 -59.45
CA PRO A 159 0.96 -12.77 -58.04
C PRO A 159 2.32 -12.66 -57.36
N MET A 160 2.38 -11.90 -56.28
CA MET A 160 3.60 -11.62 -55.53
C MET A 160 3.44 -11.96 -54.05
N ARG A 161 4.50 -12.45 -53.43
CA ARG A 161 4.63 -12.67 -51.98
C ARG A 161 5.55 -11.62 -51.39
N PHE A 162 5.37 -11.30 -50.12
CA PHE A 162 6.29 -10.42 -49.42
C PHE A 162 7.47 -11.19 -48.85
N ASP A 163 8.67 -10.63 -49.01
CA ASP A 163 9.89 -11.15 -48.44
C ASP A 163 10.42 -10.20 -47.35
N TRP A 164 10.26 -10.61 -46.10
CA TRP A 164 10.59 -9.78 -44.94
C TRP A 164 12.07 -9.84 -44.55
N GLY A 165 12.87 -10.72 -45.18
CA GLY A 165 14.25 -10.96 -44.75
C GLY A 165 14.36 -11.20 -43.23
N ASN A 166 15.28 -10.49 -42.59
CA ASN A 166 15.47 -10.52 -41.13
C ASN A 166 14.50 -9.63 -40.34
N ASN A 167 13.69 -8.81 -41.03
CA ASN A 167 12.84 -7.76 -40.44
C ASN A 167 11.39 -8.19 -40.21
N THR A 168 11.14 -9.46 -39.83
CA THR A 168 9.79 -10.03 -39.67
C THR A 168 8.88 -9.26 -38.71
N ARG A 169 9.43 -8.65 -37.64
CA ARG A 169 8.66 -7.88 -36.65
C ARG A 169 8.22 -6.50 -37.14
N LEU A 170 9.02 -5.85 -37.98
CA LEU A 170 8.76 -4.51 -38.50
C LEU A 170 8.26 -4.54 -39.94
N GLY A 171 8.22 -5.71 -40.59
CA GLY A 171 8.10 -5.78 -42.03
C GLY A 171 6.81 -5.20 -42.58
N LEU A 172 5.67 -5.44 -41.92
CA LEU A 172 4.40 -4.83 -42.32
C LEU A 172 4.39 -3.30 -42.12
N ALA A 173 5.07 -2.79 -41.09
CA ALA A 173 5.20 -1.35 -40.88
C ALA A 173 6.11 -0.72 -41.94
N GLY A 174 7.23 -1.37 -42.26
CA GLY A 174 8.14 -0.97 -43.34
C GLY A 174 7.45 -0.97 -44.69
N LEU A 175 6.67 -2.01 -45.03
CA LEU A 175 5.86 -2.05 -46.25
C LEU A 175 4.90 -0.85 -46.34
N ASN A 176 4.14 -0.57 -45.28
CA ASN A 176 3.18 0.53 -45.31
C ASN A 176 3.85 1.91 -45.36
N TYR A 177 5.10 2.03 -44.89
CA TYR A 177 5.92 3.22 -45.08
C TYR A 177 6.34 3.38 -46.54
N MET A 178 6.78 2.29 -47.18
CA MET A 178 7.12 2.29 -48.60
C MET A 178 5.89 2.60 -49.47
N LEU A 179 4.73 1.98 -49.20
CA LEU A 179 3.47 2.25 -49.89
C LEU A 179 3.07 3.73 -49.78
N ASP A 180 3.21 4.36 -48.61
CA ASP A 180 2.95 5.80 -48.42
C ASP A 180 3.84 6.68 -49.32
N ARG A 181 5.10 6.27 -49.51
CA ARG A 181 6.10 6.96 -50.33
C ARG A 181 6.03 6.66 -51.82
N MET A 182 5.19 5.73 -52.28
CA MET A 182 4.96 5.54 -53.71
C MET A 182 4.16 6.70 -54.32
N GLY A 183 3.38 7.43 -53.51
CA GLY A 183 2.50 8.49 -54.00
C GLY A 183 1.35 7.97 -54.89
N GLY A 184 0.85 8.81 -55.79
CA GLY A 184 -0.29 8.49 -56.64
C GLY A 184 -1.61 8.37 -55.86
N ARG A 185 -2.57 7.63 -56.46
CA ARG A 185 -3.89 7.41 -55.88
C ARG A 185 -3.90 6.14 -55.05
N GLN A 186 -4.22 6.27 -53.77
CA GLN A 186 -4.13 5.15 -52.83
C GLN A 186 -5.37 5.01 -51.96
N LEU A 187 -5.74 3.77 -51.70
CA LEU A 187 -6.65 3.33 -50.66
C LEU A 187 -5.88 2.43 -49.70
N ARG A 188 -5.62 2.93 -48.49
CA ARG A 188 -4.82 2.23 -47.47
C ARG A 188 -5.61 1.93 -46.23
N HIS A 189 -5.23 0.88 -45.51
CA HIS A 189 -5.90 0.48 -44.27
C HIS A 189 -4.98 0.57 -43.04
N TRP A 190 -3.70 0.90 -43.19
CA TRP A 190 -2.80 1.06 -42.05
C TRP A 190 -2.23 2.47 -41.97
N ILE A 191 -2.05 2.92 -40.73
CA ILE A 191 -1.46 4.22 -40.37
C ILE A 191 -0.23 3.96 -39.52
N ILE A 192 0.87 4.63 -39.85
CA ILE A 192 2.04 4.65 -38.99
C ILE A 192 1.92 5.86 -38.06
N LYS A 193 2.00 5.64 -36.74
CA LYS A 193 1.91 6.67 -35.71
C LYS A 193 3.13 6.64 -34.78
N PRO A 194 3.50 7.74 -34.12
CA PRO A 194 4.49 7.71 -33.03
C PRO A 194 4.06 6.76 -31.90
N LYS A 195 5.00 6.01 -31.29
CA LYS A 195 4.70 5.16 -30.10
C LYS A 195 4.31 5.97 -28.87
N PHE A 196 4.80 7.22 -28.77
CA PHE A 196 4.56 8.09 -27.63
C PHE A 196 3.62 9.24 -28.02
N GLU A 197 2.32 9.07 -27.76
CA GLU A 197 1.47 10.23 -27.48
C GLU A 197 1.86 10.72 -26.08
N LYS A 198 2.26 11.99 -25.95
CA LYS A 198 2.50 12.61 -24.63
C LYS A 198 1.20 12.48 -23.83
N LYS A 199 1.12 11.52 -22.90
CA LYS A 199 0.09 11.52 -21.87
C LYS A 199 0.19 12.84 -21.13
N LEU A 200 -0.94 13.52 -20.94
CA LEU A 200 -1.04 14.73 -20.14
C LEU A 200 -0.38 14.44 -18.79
N THR A 201 0.80 15.01 -18.52
CA THR A 201 1.41 14.92 -17.21
C THR A 201 0.56 15.77 -16.28
N LEU A 202 -0.33 15.14 -15.51
CA LEU A 202 -1.06 15.82 -14.43
C LEU A 202 -0.04 16.58 -13.59
N ASP A 203 -0.35 17.85 -13.32
CA ASP A 203 0.46 18.70 -12.47
C ASP A 203 0.73 18.02 -11.11
N GLN A 204 1.89 18.26 -10.50
CA GLN A 204 2.29 17.55 -9.28
C GLN A 204 1.39 17.91 -8.10
N HIS A 205 0.89 19.15 -8.04
CA HIS A 205 -0.05 19.57 -7.01
C HIS A 205 -1.43 18.93 -7.23
N GLN A 206 -1.92 18.93 -8.47
CA GLN A 206 -3.16 18.22 -8.82
C GLN A 206 -3.09 16.72 -8.54
N ARG A 207 -1.91 16.09 -8.74
CA ARG A 207 -1.68 14.68 -8.35
C ARG A 207 -1.78 14.46 -6.86
N ALA A 208 -1.14 15.30 -6.05
CA ALA A 208 -1.18 15.19 -4.60
C ALA A 208 -2.62 15.38 -4.08
N ASP A 209 -3.32 16.38 -4.59
CA ASP A 209 -4.72 16.66 -4.27
C ASP A 209 -5.66 15.50 -4.65
N GLY A 210 -5.48 14.92 -5.84
CA GLY A 210 -6.29 13.78 -6.27
C GLY A 210 -6.05 12.53 -5.41
N TYR A 211 -4.81 12.23 -5.04
CA TYR A 211 -4.52 11.12 -4.13
C TYR A 211 -5.05 11.36 -2.70
N ALA A 212 -4.99 12.60 -2.20
CA ALA A 212 -5.61 12.97 -0.93
C ALA A 212 -7.13 12.82 -1.00
N PHE A 213 -7.76 13.25 -2.10
CA PHE A 213 -9.19 13.09 -2.31
C PHE A 213 -9.63 11.62 -2.37
N ILE A 214 -8.88 10.75 -3.06
CA ILE A 214 -9.13 9.29 -3.04
C ILE A 214 -8.99 8.73 -1.62
N ARG A 215 -7.98 9.18 -0.86
CA ARG A 215 -7.78 8.75 0.53
C ARG A 215 -8.94 9.15 1.44
N ASP A 216 -9.45 10.37 1.26
CA ASP A 216 -10.37 10.99 2.22
C ASP A 216 -11.85 10.71 1.85
N CYS A 217 -12.16 10.64 0.55
CA CYS A 217 -13.52 10.51 0.02
C CYS A 217 -13.77 9.21 -0.78
N GLY A 218 -12.72 8.44 -1.10
CA GLY A 218 -12.85 7.21 -1.87
C GLY A 218 -13.54 6.08 -1.08
N PRO A 219 -14.33 5.21 -1.74
CA PRO A 219 -14.96 4.07 -1.10
C PRO A 219 -13.91 3.13 -0.49
N ARG A 220 -14.20 2.62 0.72
CA ARG A 220 -13.27 1.80 1.52
C ARG A 220 -13.31 0.30 1.19
N SER A 221 -14.31 -0.13 0.46
CA SER A 221 -14.54 -1.53 0.06
C SER A 221 -15.19 -1.57 -1.31
N ASN A 222 -14.86 -2.56 -2.13
CA ASN A 222 -15.49 -2.74 -3.43
C ASN A 222 -16.75 -3.62 -3.34
N ASN A 223 -17.65 -3.31 -2.40
CA ASN A 223 -18.93 -4.02 -2.29
C ASN A 223 -19.85 -3.50 -3.39
N LYS A 224 -20.59 -4.39 -4.07
CA LYS A 224 -21.53 -4.02 -5.13
C LYS A 224 -20.93 -3.10 -6.22
N ASN A 225 -19.67 -3.29 -6.58
CA ASN A 225 -18.96 -2.48 -7.60
C ASN A 225 -18.79 -0.98 -7.27
N GLN A 226 -18.85 -0.58 -6.00
CA GLN A 226 -18.64 0.81 -5.55
C GLN A 226 -17.38 1.46 -6.12
N PHE A 227 -16.29 0.73 -6.36
CA PHE A 227 -15.07 1.32 -6.92
C PHE A 227 -15.27 1.75 -8.36
N MET A 228 -16.06 1.00 -9.11
CA MET A 228 -16.34 1.28 -10.51
C MET A 228 -17.27 2.47 -10.62
N GLU A 229 -18.37 2.48 -9.86
CA GLU A 229 -19.34 3.58 -9.84
C GLU A 229 -18.68 4.89 -9.41
N TRP A 230 -17.95 4.86 -8.29
CA TRP A 230 -17.29 6.06 -7.78
C TRP A 230 -16.16 6.53 -8.71
N THR A 231 -15.37 5.61 -9.29
CA THR A 231 -14.34 6.03 -10.24
C THR A 231 -14.95 6.69 -11.46
N ASP A 232 -16.00 6.11 -12.04
CA ASP A 232 -16.67 6.64 -13.22
C ASP A 232 -17.28 8.02 -12.95
N GLU A 233 -17.93 8.21 -11.81
CA GLU A 233 -18.46 9.50 -11.39
C GLU A 233 -17.37 10.56 -11.24
N GLN A 234 -16.31 10.25 -10.49
CA GLN A 234 -15.31 11.26 -10.10
C GLN A 234 -14.36 11.66 -11.22
N ILE A 235 -14.09 10.77 -12.20
CA ILE A 235 -13.24 11.13 -13.36
C ILE A 235 -13.97 11.97 -14.40
N HIS A 236 -15.31 11.91 -14.44
CA HIS A 236 -16.16 12.67 -15.35
C HIS A 236 -16.79 13.91 -14.71
N THR A 237 -16.58 14.15 -13.42
CA THR A 237 -17.09 15.34 -12.72
C THR A 237 -16.30 16.59 -13.14
N PRO A 238 -16.92 17.57 -13.82
CA PRO A 238 -16.22 18.78 -14.27
C PRO A 238 -15.70 19.60 -13.10
N GLY A 239 -14.43 20.03 -13.14
CA GLY A 239 -13.75 20.72 -12.04
C GLY A 239 -13.44 19.84 -10.83
N GLY A 240 -13.69 18.53 -10.91
CA GLY A 240 -13.41 17.56 -9.86
C GLY A 240 -11.91 17.34 -9.65
N LYS A 241 -11.52 16.91 -8.44
CA LYS A 241 -10.11 16.63 -8.11
C LYS A 241 -9.50 15.46 -8.90
N LEU A 242 -10.35 14.62 -9.48
CA LEU A 242 -9.97 13.46 -10.30
C LEU A 242 -10.40 13.60 -11.77
N GLU A 243 -10.89 14.78 -12.18
CA GLU A 243 -11.33 15.02 -13.55
C GLU A 243 -10.22 14.63 -14.54
N ASN A 244 -10.56 13.81 -15.55
CA ASN A 244 -9.62 13.30 -16.57
C ASN A 244 -8.48 12.40 -16.03
N TRP A 245 -8.54 11.92 -14.79
CA TRP A 245 -7.58 10.92 -14.33
C TRP A 245 -7.77 9.59 -15.05
N PRO A 246 -6.69 8.81 -15.30
CA PRO A 246 -6.83 7.48 -15.85
C PRO A 246 -7.62 6.58 -14.90
N GLU A 247 -8.73 6.00 -15.38
CA GLU A 247 -9.61 5.10 -14.62
C GLU A 247 -8.83 3.97 -13.92
N ALA A 248 -7.92 3.33 -14.65
CA ALA A 248 -7.07 2.26 -14.12
C ALA A 248 -6.25 2.72 -12.89
N LYS A 249 -5.77 3.98 -12.90
CA LYS A 249 -4.97 4.54 -11.82
C LYS A 249 -5.79 4.85 -10.58
N VAL A 250 -7.02 5.34 -10.75
CA VAL A 250 -7.96 5.59 -9.63
C VAL A 250 -8.39 4.25 -9.02
N LYS A 251 -8.76 3.26 -9.84
CA LYS A 251 -9.08 1.91 -9.38
C LYS A 251 -7.89 1.23 -8.69
N GLU A 252 -6.67 1.39 -9.19
CA GLU A 252 -5.46 0.87 -8.55
C GLU A 252 -5.22 1.55 -7.19
N ALA A 253 -5.39 2.87 -7.10
CA ALA A 253 -5.28 3.59 -5.84
C ALA A 253 -6.33 3.12 -4.81
N LEU A 254 -7.60 3.01 -5.21
CA LEU A 254 -8.68 2.46 -4.36
C LEU A 254 -8.39 1.03 -3.92
N ASN A 255 -7.90 0.18 -4.84
CA ASN A 255 -7.47 -1.18 -4.52
C ASN A 255 -6.28 -1.20 -3.57
N ASN A 256 -5.32 -0.28 -3.70
CA ASN A 256 -4.18 -0.16 -2.78
C ASN A 256 -4.64 0.32 -1.40
N TYR A 257 -5.66 1.17 -1.30
CA TYR A 257 -6.27 1.51 -0.01
C TYR A 257 -7.07 0.35 0.59
N MET A 258 -7.78 -0.42 -0.24
CA MET A 258 -8.53 -1.61 0.17
C MET A 258 -7.61 -2.74 0.66
N LYS A 259 -6.59 -3.06 -0.13
CA LYS A 259 -5.51 -4.02 0.19
C LYS A 259 -4.60 -3.48 1.29
N GLY A 260 -4.51 -2.16 1.41
CA GLY A 260 -3.84 -1.40 2.46
C GLY A 260 -4.55 -1.46 3.80
N ARG A 261 -5.50 -2.39 4.02
CA ARG A 261 -5.74 -2.93 5.36
C ARG A 261 -4.46 -3.65 5.81
N GLN A 262 -3.51 -2.85 6.27
CA GLN A 262 -2.36 -3.31 7.02
C GLN A 262 -2.94 -4.06 8.23
N ASN A 263 -2.80 -5.39 8.25
CA ASN A 263 -3.16 -6.18 9.41
C ASN A 263 -2.27 -5.83 10.63
N ALA A 264 -1.19 -5.10 10.39
CA ALA A 264 -0.42 -4.37 11.39
C ALA A 264 -0.96 -2.94 11.54
N LYS A 265 -1.29 -2.54 12.76
CA LYS A 265 -1.82 -1.21 13.08
C LYS A 265 -0.70 -0.31 13.60
N THR A 266 -0.48 0.81 12.94
CA THR A 266 0.34 1.90 13.49
C THR A 266 -0.45 2.67 14.56
N LEU A 267 0.16 2.87 15.72
CA LEU A 267 -0.32 3.77 16.76
C LEU A 267 0.60 5.00 16.80
N GLU A 268 0.04 6.20 16.62
CA GLU A 268 0.77 7.48 16.68
C GLU A 268 0.47 8.28 17.96
N PHE A 269 -0.46 7.82 18.79
CA PHE A 269 -0.88 8.48 20.02
C PHE A 269 -0.85 7.51 21.20
N TRP A 270 -0.21 7.92 22.29
CA TRP A 270 -0.11 7.13 23.51
C TRP A 270 -0.02 8.03 24.76
N PRO A 271 -0.98 7.96 25.70
CA PRO A 271 -1.05 8.88 26.83
C PRO A 271 -0.22 8.46 28.05
N PHE A 272 0.56 7.38 27.96
CA PHE A 272 1.34 6.83 29.08
C PHE A 272 2.85 7.03 28.89
N THR A 273 3.57 7.07 30.00
CA THR A 273 5.03 7.23 30.06
C THR A 273 5.61 6.30 31.14
N PHE A 274 6.92 6.32 31.41
CA PHE A 274 7.48 5.47 32.47
C PHE A 274 6.93 5.79 33.86
N LYS A 275 6.50 7.03 34.11
CA LYS A 275 5.84 7.41 35.37
C LYS A 275 4.43 6.86 35.53
N SER A 276 3.86 6.29 34.46
CA SER A 276 2.58 5.62 34.55
C SER A 276 2.69 4.26 35.26
N PHE A 277 3.89 3.70 35.41
CA PHE A 277 4.12 2.46 36.14
C PHE A 277 4.12 2.64 37.66
N VAL A 278 3.88 1.55 38.38
CA VAL A 278 4.17 1.48 39.81
C VAL A 278 5.67 1.66 40.05
N PRO A 279 6.11 2.51 41.00
CA PRO A 279 7.53 2.88 41.14
C PRO A 279 8.48 1.70 41.37
N TRP A 280 8.04 0.68 42.11
CA TRP A 280 8.87 -0.51 42.34
C TRP A 280 9.16 -1.30 41.07
N PHE A 281 8.23 -1.34 40.12
CA PHE A 281 8.40 -2.09 38.88
C PHE A 281 9.47 -1.43 38.01
N LEU A 282 9.42 -0.10 37.92
CA LEU A 282 10.44 0.68 37.25
C LEU A 282 11.83 0.42 37.86
N ASP A 283 11.95 0.58 39.19
CA ASP A 283 13.23 0.54 39.90
C ASP A 283 13.85 -0.86 39.95
N LYS A 284 13.03 -1.89 40.21
CA LYS A 284 13.52 -3.25 40.43
C LYS A 284 13.63 -4.07 39.15
N VAL A 285 12.75 -3.82 38.17
CA VAL A 285 12.64 -4.64 36.96
C VAL A 285 13.11 -3.86 35.74
N LEU A 286 12.44 -2.75 35.41
CA LEU A 286 12.62 -2.10 34.11
C LEU A 286 14.02 -1.48 33.95
N ILE A 287 14.58 -0.87 35.01
CA ILE A 287 15.97 -0.33 35.00
C ILE A 287 17.02 -1.37 34.62
N LYS A 288 16.78 -2.67 34.91
CA LYS A 288 17.71 -3.75 34.53
C LYS A 288 17.64 -4.12 33.04
N MET A 289 16.54 -3.79 32.35
CA MET A 289 16.29 -4.19 30.97
C MET A 289 16.52 -3.05 29.96
N LEU A 290 16.22 -1.81 30.35
CA LEU A 290 16.39 -0.62 29.51
C LEU A 290 17.81 -0.41 28.94
N PRO A 291 18.93 -0.67 29.67
CA PRO A 291 20.27 -0.47 29.12
C PRO A 291 20.53 -1.26 27.82
N THR A 292 19.91 -2.43 27.69
CA THR A 292 20.10 -3.35 26.57
C THR A 292 18.91 -3.41 25.63
N MET A 293 17.97 -2.46 25.70
CA MET A 293 16.73 -2.49 24.90
C MET A 293 16.95 -2.39 23.38
N ARG A 294 18.12 -1.90 22.94
CA ARG A 294 18.53 -1.90 21.52
C ARG A 294 19.10 -3.24 21.05
N GLN A 295 19.47 -4.10 21.99
CA GLN A 295 20.13 -5.39 21.73
C GLN A 295 19.16 -6.55 21.93
N ASN A 296 18.27 -6.43 22.93
CA ASN A 296 17.42 -7.51 23.40
C ASN A 296 15.94 -7.12 23.36
N ALA A 297 15.10 -8.08 22.97
CA ALA A 297 13.64 -7.97 23.00
C ALA A 297 13.08 -8.07 24.42
N ILE A 298 11.80 -7.71 24.64
CA ILE A 298 11.08 -8.02 25.89
C ILE A 298 9.84 -8.87 25.58
N THR A 299 9.80 -10.06 26.17
CA THR A 299 8.66 -10.98 26.07
C THR A 299 7.88 -10.96 27.39
N TRP A 300 6.60 -10.62 27.29
CA TRP A 300 5.64 -10.49 28.39
C TRP A 300 4.73 -11.71 28.40
N ILE A 301 4.73 -12.47 29.50
CA ILE A 301 3.91 -13.67 29.65
C ILE A 301 2.99 -13.51 30.86
N GLY A 302 1.80 -14.11 30.84
CA GLY A 302 1.03 -14.37 32.06
C GLY A 302 -0.40 -13.85 32.07
N ARG A 303 -0.96 -13.61 33.26
CA ARG A 303 -2.39 -13.28 33.47
C ARG A 303 -2.84 -12.07 32.65
N THR A 304 -4.07 -12.09 32.16
CA THR A 304 -4.72 -10.93 31.52
C THR A 304 -4.97 -9.82 32.54
N ARG A 305 -5.14 -8.58 32.07
CA ARG A 305 -5.44 -7.38 32.89
C ARG A 305 -4.39 -7.03 33.98
N THR A 306 -3.13 -7.40 33.77
CA THR A 306 -1.98 -7.06 34.65
C THR A 306 -1.04 -6.01 34.06
N GLY A 307 -1.45 -5.37 32.96
CA GLY A 307 -0.70 -4.28 32.32
C GLY A 307 0.26 -4.68 31.20
N LYS A 308 0.45 -5.97 30.85
CA LYS A 308 1.39 -6.44 29.80
C LYS A 308 1.45 -5.57 28.53
N SER A 309 0.33 -5.49 27.81
CA SER A 309 0.25 -4.75 26.53
C SER A 309 0.45 -3.25 26.73
N VAL A 310 -0.04 -2.69 27.84
CA VAL A 310 0.14 -1.26 28.16
C VAL A 310 1.63 -0.99 28.44
N SER A 311 2.30 -1.85 29.21
CA SER A 311 3.71 -1.74 29.53
C SER A 311 4.59 -1.85 28.30
N SER A 312 4.34 -2.87 27.47
CA SER A 312 5.04 -3.08 26.21
C SER A 312 4.97 -1.85 25.30
N LYS A 313 3.75 -1.35 25.04
CA LYS A 313 3.52 -0.16 24.20
C LYS A 313 4.18 1.09 24.78
N THR A 314 4.09 1.28 26.09
CA THR A 314 4.69 2.45 26.78
C THR A 314 6.19 2.50 26.61
N ILE A 315 6.89 1.37 26.81
CA ILE A 315 8.35 1.30 26.65
C ILE A 315 8.76 1.62 25.21
N LEU A 316 8.08 1.03 24.23
CA LEU A 316 8.39 1.24 22.82
C LEU A 316 8.07 2.66 22.34
N PHE A 317 7.02 3.30 22.85
CA PHE A 317 6.76 4.72 22.57
C PHE A 317 7.87 5.62 23.15
N MET A 318 8.38 5.32 24.35
CA MET A 318 9.48 6.09 24.93
C MET A 318 10.78 5.90 24.13
N GLN A 319 11.05 4.68 23.65
CA GLN A 319 12.16 4.40 22.74
C GLN A 319 12.02 5.18 21.43
N SER A 320 10.86 5.08 20.77
CA SER A 320 10.58 5.77 19.51
C SER A 320 10.85 7.28 19.62
N LYS A 321 10.34 7.94 20.67
CA LYS A 321 10.60 9.36 20.93
C LYS A 321 12.10 9.62 21.12
N PHE A 322 12.78 8.82 21.93
CA PHE A 322 14.19 9.00 22.23
C PHE A 322 15.07 8.89 20.98
N GLU A 323 14.83 7.88 20.15
CA GLU A 323 15.59 7.67 18.91
C GLU A 323 15.33 8.78 17.90
N ILE A 324 14.09 9.27 17.80
CA ILE A 324 13.73 10.40 16.93
C ILE A 324 14.46 11.67 17.37
N ASP A 325 14.47 11.97 18.68
CA ASP A 325 15.16 13.15 19.22
C ASP A 325 16.67 13.05 19.01
N LEU A 326 17.26 11.88 19.31
CA LEU A 326 18.70 11.63 19.16
C LEU A 326 19.16 11.75 17.70
N ALA A 327 18.31 11.36 16.75
CA ALA A 327 18.59 11.48 15.31
C ALA A 327 18.14 12.81 14.69
N GLU A 328 17.63 13.75 15.50
CA GLU A 328 17.13 15.06 15.06
C GLU A 328 16.04 14.98 13.97
N ARG A 329 15.26 13.89 13.94
CA ARG A 329 14.23 13.62 12.93
C ARG A 329 12.89 14.27 13.26
N SER A 330 12.88 15.60 13.29
CA SER A 330 11.68 16.40 13.61
C SER A 330 10.49 16.23 12.63
N ASP A 331 10.73 15.59 11.48
CA ASP A 331 9.72 15.17 10.51
C ASP A 331 8.93 13.92 10.95
N LEU A 332 9.46 13.13 11.88
CA LEU A 332 8.83 11.92 12.38
C LEU A 332 8.00 12.17 13.65
N VAL A 333 6.97 11.36 13.83
CA VAL A 333 6.14 11.32 15.05
C VAL A 333 6.41 10.01 15.77
N PRO A 334 6.61 10.03 17.11
CA PRO A 334 6.76 8.80 17.87
C PRO A 334 5.57 7.88 17.64
N SER A 335 5.85 6.65 17.25
CA SER A 335 4.83 5.69 16.87
C SER A 335 5.34 4.26 17.04
N ILE A 336 4.40 3.32 17.13
CA ILE A 336 4.70 1.89 17.19
C ILE A 336 3.80 1.13 16.22
N VAL A 337 4.26 -0.03 15.79
CA VAL A 337 3.46 -0.97 14.99
C VAL A 337 2.98 -2.10 15.90
N THR A 338 1.69 -2.42 15.85
CA THR A 338 1.11 -3.55 16.59
C THR A 338 0.53 -4.57 15.64
N ALA A 339 0.78 -5.86 15.88
CA ALA A 339 0.22 -6.92 15.05
C ALA A 339 -0.11 -8.18 15.86
N LYS A 340 -1.19 -8.87 15.46
CA LYS A 340 -1.60 -10.17 16.01
C LYS A 340 -0.88 -11.36 15.38
N HIS A 341 -0.29 -11.15 14.20
CA HIS A 341 0.49 -12.16 13.49
C HIS A 341 1.80 -11.52 13.03
N LEU A 342 2.92 -12.23 13.19
CA LEU A 342 4.23 -11.66 12.86
C LEU A 342 4.38 -11.39 11.35
N ASP A 343 3.76 -12.21 10.49
CA ASP A 343 3.59 -11.95 9.05
C ASP A 343 3.00 -10.57 8.70
N PHE A 344 2.27 -9.93 9.62
CA PHE A 344 1.67 -8.62 9.33
C PHE A 344 2.69 -7.49 9.38
N PHE A 345 3.84 -7.69 10.03
CA PHE A 345 4.97 -6.75 9.98
C PHE A 345 5.62 -6.67 8.57
N LYS A 346 5.22 -7.53 7.61
CA LYS A 346 5.59 -7.35 6.19
C LYS A 346 5.12 -6.03 5.61
N ALA A 347 3.97 -5.53 6.08
CA ALA A 347 3.35 -4.34 5.50
C ALA A 347 4.09 -3.05 5.86
N GLU A 348 4.89 -3.07 6.92
CA GLU A 348 5.61 -1.92 7.43
C GLU A 348 6.88 -2.36 8.17
N PRO A 349 8.09 -2.05 7.65
CA PRO A 349 9.34 -2.38 8.31
C PRO A 349 9.42 -1.81 9.73
N LEU A 350 9.90 -2.62 10.68
CA LEU A 350 10.15 -2.17 12.04
C LEU A 350 11.48 -1.44 12.09
N THR A 351 11.46 -0.20 12.57
CA THR A 351 12.66 0.63 12.69
C THR A 351 12.86 1.07 14.13
N LYS A 352 14.05 1.59 14.48
CA LYS A 352 14.27 2.21 15.81
C LYS A 352 13.35 3.40 16.10
N PHE A 353 12.87 4.09 15.06
CA PHE A 353 11.89 5.17 15.19
C PHE A 353 10.45 4.66 15.28
N LYS A 354 10.20 3.44 14.81
CA LYS A 354 8.88 2.81 14.74
C LYS A 354 8.94 1.34 15.16
N PRO A 355 9.18 1.08 16.46
CA PRO A 355 9.33 -0.27 16.99
C PRO A 355 8.01 -1.06 16.99
N GLY A 356 8.08 -2.37 17.20
CA GLY A 356 6.96 -3.30 17.01
C GLY A 356 6.54 -4.09 18.26
N VAL A 357 5.23 -4.24 18.45
CA VAL A 357 4.62 -5.12 19.45
C VAL A 357 3.83 -6.24 18.77
N PHE A 358 4.24 -7.47 18.99
CA PHE A 358 3.42 -8.64 18.75
C PHE A 358 2.44 -8.80 19.93
N ASP A 359 1.20 -8.33 19.75
CA ASP A 359 0.16 -8.22 20.79
C ASP A 359 -1.06 -9.06 20.40
N ASP A 360 -1.67 -9.75 21.37
CA ASP A 360 -2.80 -10.68 21.16
C ASP A 360 -2.54 -11.84 20.17
N GLY A 361 -1.28 -12.09 19.82
CA GLY A 361 -0.89 -13.20 18.98
C GLY A 361 -0.62 -14.49 19.76
N MET A 362 -0.61 -15.63 19.07
CA MET A 362 -0.31 -16.93 19.69
C MET A 362 1.19 -17.25 19.56
N LEU A 363 2.00 -16.79 20.52
CA LEU A 363 3.45 -17.06 20.53
C LEU A 363 3.74 -18.57 20.51
N GLN A 364 2.89 -19.37 21.17
CA GLN A 364 3.00 -20.81 21.26
C GLN A 364 2.79 -21.56 19.94
N LYS A 365 2.36 -20.86 18.87
CA LYS A 365 2.22 -21.43 17.52
C LYS A 365 3.32 -20.95 16.56
N MET A 366 4.23 -20.10 17.02
CA MET A 366 5.31 -19.56 16.19
C MET A 366 6.53 -20.48 16.27
N ASP A 367 7.14 -20.75 15.12
CA ASP A 367 8.34 -21.59 15.06
C ASP A 367 9.57 -20.89 15.66
N ALA A 368 10.52 -21.71 16.11
CA ALA A 368 11.73 -21.21 16.76
C ALA A 368 12.59 -20.32 15.86
N SER A 369 12.67 -20.61 14.56
CA SER A 369 13.46 -19.80 13.62
C SER A 369 12.93 -18.37 13.53
N PHE A 370 11.60 -18.24 13.52
CA PHE A 370 10.91 -16.96 13.52
C PHE A 370 11.14 -16.21 14.83
N LEU A 371 10.94 -16.88 15.97
CA LEU A 371 11.11 -16.28 17.29
C LEU A 371 12.55 -15.78 17.49
N LYS A 372 13.55 -16.55 17.08
CA LYS A 372 14.97 -16.14 17.15
C LYS A 372 15.23 -14.85 16.37
N ALA A 373 14.67 -14.71 15.17
CA ALA A 373 14.86 -13.53 14.34
C ALA A 373 14.07 -12.30 14.85
N PHE A 374 12.79 -12.48 15.22
CA PHE A 374 11.99 -11.39 15.77
C PHE A 374 12.50 -10.92 17.14
N LEU A 375 12.98 -11.81 17.99
CA LEU A 375 13.44 -11.45 19.33
C LEU A 375 14.90 -10.95 19.37
N ASN A 376 15.54 -10.71 18.22
CA ASN A 376 16.91 -10.21 18.13
C ASN A 376 17.05 -8.77 17.60
N PRO A 377 16.77 -7.72 18.39
CA PRO A 377 17.01 -6.33 18.00
C PRO A 377 18.46 -6.01 17.60
N SER A 378 19.44 -6.77 18.08
CA SER A 378 20.87 -6.51 17.79
C SER A 378 21.31 -6.86 16.37
N GLU A 379 20.51 -7.60 15.61
CA GLU A 379 20.89 -8.13 14.30
C GLU A 379 20.66 -7.12 13.18
N GLU A 380 21.72 -6.90 12.38
CA GLU A 380 21.71 -6.07 11.18
C GLU A 380 20.96 -6.85 10.09
N ASP A 381 19.75 -6.40 9.77
CA ASP A 381 18.86 -7.00 8.75
C ASP A 381 18.32 -8.40 9.06
N ALA A 382 17.77 -8.58 10.26
CA ALA A 382 16.95 -9.77 10.54
C ALA A 382 15.75 -9.80 9.58
N THR A 383 15.80 -10.73 8.62
CA THR A 383 14.70 -11.01 7.69
C THR A 383 14.15 -12.38 8.00
N VAL A 384 12.82 -12.47 8.07
CA VAL A 384 12.16 -13.77 8.22
C VAL A 384 11.41 -14.09 6.96
N TRP A 385 11.69 -15.28 6.41
CA TRP A 385 10.98 -15.80 5.26
C TRP A 385 9.57 -16.13 5.69
N ALA A 386 8.62 -15.37 5.17
CA ALA A 386 7.21 -15.57 5.44
C ALA A 386 6.51 -15.77 4.09
N ARG A 387 5.31 -16.35 4.07
CA ARG A 387 4.69 -16.79 2.80
C ARG A 387 4.65 -15.62 1.80
N TYR A 388 5.26 -15.82 0.63
CA TYR A 388 5.30 -14.93 -0.53
C TYR A 388 6.13 -13.61 -0.41
N SER A 389 6.73 -13.26 0.75
CA SER A 389 7.69 -12.13 0.92
C SER A 389 8.36 -12.10 2.32
N SER A 390 9.39 -11.28 2.53
CA SER A 390 10.12 -11.14 3.80
C SER A 390 9.59 -9.99 4.68
N ALA A 391 9.46 -10.23 6.00
CA ALA A 391 9.38 -9.14 6.98
C ALA A 391 10.79 -8.61 7.29
N GLN A 392 10.96 -7.29 7.34
CA GLN A 392 12.24 -6.63 7.60
C GLN A 392 12.24 -5.97 8.97
N PHE A 393 13.31 -6.21 9.73
CA PHE A 393 13.48 -5.64 11.06
C PHE A 393 14.86 -4.98 11.18
N ASP A 394 14.88 -3.65 11.33
CA ASP A 394 16.12 -2.90 11.46
C ASP A 394 16.82 -3.22 12.79
N GLN A 395 18.14 -3.10 12.78
CA GLN A 395 18.94 -3.14 13.99
C GLN A 395 18.53 -2.02 14.96
N GLY A 396 18.45 -2.36 16.25
CA GLY A 396 18.05 -1.43 17.30
C GLY A 396 16.54 -1.12 17.34
N ALA A 397 15.74 -1.69 16.44
CA ALA A 397 14.29 -1.60 16.53
C ALA A 397 13.81 -2.40 17.74
N GLY A 398 13.11 -1.76 18.67
CA GLY A 398 12.48 -2.44 19.80
C GLY A 398 11.44 -3.45 19.32
N ARG A 399 11.52 -4.68 19.83
CA ARG A 399 10.65 -5.79 19.44
C ARG A 399 10.12 -6.47 20.70
N HIS A 400 8.84 -6.33 20.95
CA HIS A 400 8.21 -6.91 22.15
C HIS A 400 7.12 -7.91 21.76
N ALA A 401 6.97 -8.96 22.56
CA ALA A 401 5.93 -9.97 22.40
C ALA A 401 5.08 -10.09 23.66
N CYS A 402 3.77 -10.16 23.53
CA CYS A 402 2.83 -10.37 24.64
C CYS A 402 2.12 -11.71 24.45
N ASN A 403 2.17 -12.58 25.47
CA ASN A 403 1.44 -13.84 25.49
C ASN A 403 0.80 -14.09 26.86
N ASN A 404 -0.20 -14.98 26.91
CA ASN A 404 -0.95 -15.29 28.13
C ASN A 404 -0.60 -16.65 28.78
N PRO A 405 -0.40 -17.75 28.03
CA PRO A 405 -0.23 -19.08 28.63
C PRO A 405 1.01 -19.21 29.51
N TYR A 406 0.82 -19.71 30.73
CA TYR A 406 1.87 -20.11 31.67
C TYR A 406 1.34 -21.23 32.56
N ASN A 407 2.22 -21.98 33.22
CA ASN A 407 1.83 -23.07 34.10
C ASN A 407 1.49 -22.55 35.51
N ARG A 408 0.19 -22.41 35.81
CA ARG A 408 -0.29 -21.92 37.12
C ARG A 408 0.04 -22.85 38.28
N ALA A 409 -0.03 -24.16 38.08
CA ALA A 409 0.24 -25.13 39.14
C ALA A 409 1.70 -25.04 39.63
N ILE A 410 2.64 -24.79 38.71
CA ILE A 410 4.04 -24.57 39.07
C ILE A 410 4.22 -23.24 39.82
N ASP A 411 3.53 -22.17 39.41
CA ASP A 411 3.55 -20.90 40.16
C ASP A 411 3.06 -21.08 41.60
N GLU A 412 1.91 -21.75 41.80
CA GLU A 412 1.34 -22.01 43.12
C GLU A 412 2.30 -22.82 44.01
N GLU A 413 2.91 -23.88 43.46
CA GLU A 413 3.91 -24.71 44.16
C GLU A 413 5.14 -23.88 44.57
N LEU A 414 5.71 -23.15 43.62
CA LEU A 414 6.91 -22.34 43.84
C LEU A 414 6.63 -21.21 44.83
N PHE A 415 5.48 -20.54 44.72
CA PHE A 415 5.08 -19.47 45.63
C PHE A 415 4.92 -19.98 47.06
N ALA A 416 4.27 -21.13 47.27
CA ALA A 416 4.16 -21.74 48.59
C ALA A 416 5.54 -22.09 49.19
N SER A 417 6.49 -22.52 48.36
CA SER A 417 7.87 -22.79 48.77
C SER A 417 8.64 -21.51 49.12
N MET A 418 8.53 -20.46 48.30
CA MET A 418 9.15 -19.15 48.55
C MET A 418 8.58 -18.49 49.81
N GLN A 419 7.28 -18.63 50.07
CA GLN A 419 6.65 -18.13 51.29
C GLN A 419 7.20 -18.78 52.56
N LYS A 420 7.52 -20.08 52.50
CA LYS A 420 8.11 -20.84 53.63
C LYS A 420 9.58 -20.52 53.82
N SER A 421 10.35 -20.46 52.74
CA SER A 421 11.81 -20.24 52.78
C SER A 421 12.22 -18.78 52.94
N LYS A 422 11.33 -17.85 52.55
CA LYS A 422 11.61 -16.39 52.41
C LYS A 422 12.74 -16.08 51.42
N ILE A 423 13.01 -17.00 50.49
CA ILE A 423 13.94 -16.80 49.37
C ILE A 423 13.09 -16.50 48.14
N TRP A 424 13.21 -15.27 47.61
CA TRP A 424 12.37 -14.77 46.52
C TRP A 424 13.02 -14.93 45.15
N SER A 425 13.39 -16.16 44.85
CA SER A 425 13.91 -16.55 43.54
C SER A 425 13.60 -18.02 43.27
N VAL A 426 13.57 -18.40 42.00
CA VAL A 426 13.26 -19.77 41.58
C VAL A 426 14.38 -20.35 40.72
N PRO A 427 14.64 -21.67 40.80
CA PRO A 427 15.60 -22.31 39.92
C PRO A 427 15.23 -22.13 38.44
N HIS A 428 16.24 -21.90 37.59
CA HIS A 428 16.05 -21.67 36.15
C HIS A 428 15.21 -22.76 35.48
N ALA A 429 15.48 -24.04 35.77
CA ALA A 429 14.73 -25.16 35.19
C ALA A 429 13.22 -25.09 35.50
N LYS A 430 12.85 -24.77 36.74
CA LYS A 430 11.44 -24.61 37.14
C LYS A 430 10.78 -23.39 36.50
N PHE A 431 11.54 -22.32 36.29
CA PHE A 431 11.07 -21.17 35.53
C PHE A 431 10.81 -21.52 34.05
N LEU A 432 11.66 -22.34 33.42
CA LEU A 432 11.45 -22.83 32.06
C LEU A 432 10.16 -23.66 31.95
N ASP A 433 9.96 -24.60 32.88
CA ASP A 433 8.72 -25.40 32.94
C ASP A 433 7.47 -24.52 33.06
N MET A 434 7.58 -23.40 33.77
CA MET A 434 6.49 -22.45 33.99
C MET A 434 6.13 -21.66 32.72
N ILE A 435 7.13 -21.25 31.91
CA ILE A 435 6.90 -20.50 30.65
C ILE A 435 6.70 -21.38 29.43
N LYS A 436 6.99 -22.69 29.53
CA LYS A 436 6.86 -23.67 28.43
C LYS A 436 5.53 -23.59 27.65
N PRO A 437 4.35 -23.36 28.29
CA PRO A 437 3.09 -23.19 27.55
C PRO A 437 3.07 -22.03 26.54
N SER A 438 3.92 -21.01 26.71
CA SER A 438 4.07 -19.90 25.76
C SER A 438 5.00 -20.19 24.58
N PHE A 439 5.78 -21.27 24.65
CA PHE A 439 6.80 -21.67 23.67
C PHE A 439 6.59 -23.13 23.19
N LEU A 440 5.34 -23.60 23.12
CA LEU A 440 5.03 -25.00 22.79
C LEU A 440 5.54 -25.46 21.42
N ALA A 441 5.75 -24.55 20.48
CA ALA A 441 6.29 -24.85 19.15
C ALA A 441 7.84 -24.81 19.08
N VAL A 442 8.51 -24.68 20.23
CA VAL A 442 9.97 -24.76 20.34
C VAL A 442 10.31 -26.14 20.92
N ASP A 443 10.71 -27.06 20.05
CA ASP A 443 10.96 -28.46 20.40
C ASP A 443 12.39 -28.71 20.92
N GLU A 444 13.36 -27.88 20.51
CA GLU A 444 14.77 -28.05 20.83
C GLU A 444 15.23 -27.11 21.97
N ASP A 445 15.95 -27.68 22.95
CA ASP A 445 16.49 -26.91 24.08
C ASP A 445 17.50 -25.84 23.63
N GLU A 446 18.29 -26.12 22.57
CA GLU A 446 19.24 -25.14 22.00
C GLU A 446 18.51 -23.93 21.41
N ASP A 447 17.36 -24.14 20.79
CA ASP A 447 16.52 -23.06 20.27
C ASP A 447 15.91 -22.22 21.38
N MET A 448 15.51 -22.86 22.48
CA MET A 448 15.04 -22.15 23.66
C MET A 448 16.15 -21.33 24.31
N ASP A 449 17.35 -21.90 24.50
CA ASP A 449 18.53 -21.18 25.01
C ASP A 449 18.89 -19.99 24.10
N ALA A 450 18.79 -20.16 22.77
CA ALA A 450 18.99 -19.10 21.80
C ALA A 450 17.94 -17.97 21.92
N ILE A 451 16.67 -18.29 22.14
CA ILE A 451 15.61 -17.30 22.39
C ILE A 451 15.89 -16.54 23.69
N LEU A 452 16.21 -17.25 24.77
CA LEU A 452 16.49 -16.69 26.09
C LEU A 452 17.74 -15.79 26.11
N ALA A 453 18.72 -16.06 25.25
CA ALA A 453 19.88 -15.19 25.07
C ALA A 453 19.52 -13.81 24.50
N ARG A 454 18.40 -13.69 23.79
CA ARG A 454 18.01 -12.49 23.02
C ARG A 454 16.82 -11.73 23.61
N THR A 455 16.06 -12.34 24.51
CA THR A 455 14.86 -11.72 25.10
C THR A 455 14.90 -11.66 26.63
N HIS A 456 14.59 -10.48 27.16
CA HIS A 456 14.18 -10.32 28.55
C HIS A 456 12.80 -10.93 28.72
N LEU A 457 12.56 -11.63 29.83
CA LEU A 457 11.25 -12.18 30.16
C LEU A 457 10.66 -11.48 31.36
N VAL A 458 9.40 -11.09 31.26
CA VAL A 458 8.57 -10.63 32.38
C VAL A 458 7.35 -11.53 32.42
N LEU A 459 7.23 -12.34 33.47
CA LEU A 459 6.10 -13.24 33.69
C LEU A 459 5.23 -12.70 34.84
N LEU A 460 4.01 -12.31 34.51
CA LEU A 460 3.01 -11.75 35.43
C LEU A 460 2.02 -12.85 35.84
N THR A 461 2.18 -13.38 37.04
CA THR A 461 1.36 -14.48 37.57
C THR A 461 0.30 -13.98 38.54
N ASP A 462 -0.49 -14.90 39.09
CA ASP A 462 -1.42 -14.61 40.18
C ASP A 462 -0.68 -14.26 41.48
N SER A 463 0.52 -14.81 41.68
CA SER A 463 1.33 -14.67 42.89
C SER A 463 2.26 -13.45 42.88
N GLY A 464 2.81 -13.11 41.71
CA GLY A 464 3.77 -12.01 41.59
C GLY A 464 4.36 -11.85 40.19
N VAL A 465 5.51 -11.22 40.14
CA VAL A 465 6.28 -10.93 38.93
C VAL A 465 7.61 -11.64 38.96
N TYR A 466 7.80 -12.57 38.03
CA TYR A 466 9.13 -13.10 37.73
C TYR A 466 9.74 -12.29 36.60
N TYR A 467 11.05 -12.03 36.69
CA TYR A 467 11.75 -11.38 35.60
C TYR A 467 13.15 -11.95 35.39
N ARG A 468 13.50 -12.13 34.12
CA ARG A 468 14.80 -12.64 33.69
C ARG A 468 15.38 -11.67 32.67
N VAL A 469 16.63 -11.27 32.88
CA VAL A 469 17.37 -10.46 31.91
C VAL A 469 17.89 -11.37 30.79
N ALA A 470 17.86 -10.91 29.55
CA ALA A 470 18.41 -11.65 28.41
C ALA A 470 19.89 -11.98 28.65
N GLY A 471 20.29 -13.19 28.24
CA GLY A 471 21.65 -13.68 28.41
C GLY A 471 21.69 -15.20 28.38
N THR A 472 22.90 -15.76 28.39
CA THR A 472 23.14 -17.20 28.38
C THR A 472 23.21 -17.81 29.78
N SER A 473 23.16 -16.99 30.84
CA SER A 473 23.22 -17.50 32.20
C SER A 473 21.93 -18.25 32.55
N LYS A 474 22.12 -19.30 33.37
CA LYS A 474 21.05 -20.14 33.94
C LYS A 474 20.90 -19.84 35.43
N ASP A 475 21.12 -18.58 35.81
CA ASP A 475 21.01 -18.12 37.19
C ASP A 475 19.56 -18.27 37.70
N PRO A 476 19.35 -18.36 39.03
CA PRO A 476 18.02 -18.29 39.61
C PRO A 476 17.27 -17.04 39.14
N VAL A 477 15.99 -17.19 38.85
CA VAL A 477 15.14 -16.10 38.35
C VAL A 477 14.52 -15.36 39.54
N ASP A 478 14.70 -14.05 39.56
CA ASP A 478 14.17 -13.17 40.61
C ASP A 478 12.63 -13.15 40.58
N PHE A 479 12.03 -13.13 41.76
CA PHE A 479 10.58 -12.99 41.96
C PHE A 479 10.26 -11.79 42.85
N ILE A 480 9.21 -11.06 42.51
CA ILE A 480 8.64 -9.98 43.31
C ILE A 480 7.18 -10.30 43.57
N GLU A 481 6.84 -10.53 44.84
CA GLU A 481 5.45 -10.72 45.27
C GLU A 481 4.60 -9.50 44.94
N TRP A 482 3.35 -9.71 44.52
CA TRP A 482 2.41 -8.61 44.39
C TRP A 482 2.17 -7.95 45.75
N GLY A 483 2.01 -6.62 45.74
CA GLY A 483 1.52 -5.91 46.92
C GLY A 483 0.02 -6.12 47.13
N THR A 484 -0.64 -5.12 47.71
CA THR A 484 -2.10 -5.04 47.77
C THR A 484 -2.71 -4.90 46.37
N ASP A 485 -3.96 -5.34 46.21
CA ASP A 485 -4.71 -5.15 44.96
C ASP A 485 -4.85 -3.66 44.58
N PRO A 486 -4.93 -3.32 43.28
CA PRO A 486 -4.96 -4.24 42.13
C PRO A 486 -3.56 -4.76 41.71
N LYS A 487 -3.49 -6.05 41.33
CA LYS A 487 -2.31 -6.70 40.72
C LYS A 487 -2.05 -6.20 39.28
N ASP A 488 -1.63 -4.94 39.16
CA ASP A 488 -1.34 -4.29 37.89
C ASP A 488 0.00 -3.54 37.96
N LEU A 489 0.75 -3.57 36.86
CA LEU A 489 1.97 -2.78 36.70
C LEU A 489 1.67 -1.28 36.50
N LEU A 490 0.45 -0.96 36.06
CA LEU A 490 0.01 0.41 35.88
C LEU A 490 -0.39 1.01 37.24
N ALA A 491 0.15 2.17 37.58
CA ALA A 491 -0.17 2.86 38.82
C ALA A 491 -1.68 3.16 38.90
N PRO A 492 -2.32 3.01 40.08
CA PRO A 492 -3.77 3.20 40.23
C PRO A 492 -4.29 4.55 39.70
N SER A 493 -3.50 5.62 39.83
CA SER A 493 -3.84 6.96 39.33
C SER A 493 -4.03 7.03 37.81
N GLN A 494 -3.51 6.05 37.06
CA GLN A 494 -3.55 6.00 35.61
C GLN A 494 -4.71 5.16 35.06
N HIS A 495 -5.43 4.42 35.91
CA HIS A 495 -6.52 3.52 35.49
C HIS A 495 -7.66 4.30 34.82
N THR A 496 -7.99 5.49 35.33
CA THR A 496 -8.99 6.39 34.73
C THR A 496 -8.56 6.85 33.34
N ILE A 497 -7.27 7.14 33.14
CA ILE A 497 -6.72 7.54 31.83
C ILE A 497 -6.84 6.38 30.84
N LEU A 498 -6.54 5.14 31.29
CA LEU A 498 -6.69 3.94 30.46
C LEU A 498 -8.14 3.68 30.07
N LYS A 499 -9.07 3.81 31.02
CA LYS A 499 -10.51 3.67 30.75
C LYS A 499 -10.98 4.70 29.72
N GLN A 500 -10.60 5.97 29.90
CA GLN A 500 -10.93 7.05 28.96
C GLN A 500 -10.34 6.84 27.56
N TYR A 501 -9.07 6.41 27.49
CA TYR A 501 -8.39 6.11 26.23
C TYR A 501 -9.07 4.97 25.47
N LYS A 502 -9.49 3.91 26.17
CA LYS A 502 -10.22 2.79 25.57
C LYS A 502 -11.64 3.17 25.12
N MET A 503 -12.37 3.95 25.93
CA MET A 503 -13.73 4.38 25.61
C MET A 503 -13.78 5.37 24.45
N ASN A 504 -12.78 6.25 24.35
CA ASN A 504 -12.75 7.33 23.36
C ASN A 504 -11.41 7.38 22.62
N PRO A 505 -11.07 6.36 21.81
CA PRO A 505 -9.76 6.27 21.17
C PRO A 505 -9.46 7.43 20.23
N HIS A 506 -10.49 8.12 19.71
CA HIS A 506 -10.34 9.23 18.76
C HIS A 506 -10.09 10.60 19.41
N LEU A 507 -10.34 10.77 20.71
CA LEU A 507 -10.21 12.07 21.37
C LEU A 507 -8.76 12.55 21.48
N HIS A 508 -7.78 11.62 21.41
CA HIS A 508 -6.32 11.90 21.42
C HIS A 508 -5.89 13.01 22.39
N LYS A 509 -6.42 12.99 23.62
CA LYS A 509 -6.16 14.01 24.63
C LYS A 509 -5.11 13.54 25.62
N TYR A 510 -4.01 14.29 25.73
CA TYR A 510 -2.98 14.01 26.73
C TYR A 510 -3.43 14.42 28.15
N PRO A 511 -3.06 13.65 29.19
CA PRO A 511 -3.19 14.07 30.58
C PRO A 511 -2.45 15.38 30.87
N GLN A 512 -2.91 16.16 31.85
CA GLN A 512 -2.32 17.48 32.16
C GLN A 512 -0.83 17.41 32.51
N GLN A 513 -0.39 16.33 33.17
CA GLN A 513 1.00 16.12 33.59
C GLN A 513 1.88 15.45 32.53
N TYR A 514 1.30 15.06 31.39
CA TYR A 514 1.95 14.21 30.38
C TYR A 514 3.31 14.74 29.93
N PHE A 515 3.43 16.02 29.57
CA PHE A 515 4.69 16.56 29.07
C PHE A 515 5.79 16.60 30.14
N GLY A 516 5.42 16.79 31.41
CA GLY A 516 6.37 16.69 32.53
C GLY A 516 6.86 15.27 32.73
N ASP A 517 5.95 14.31 32.61
CA ASP A 517 6.28 12.90 32.76
C ASP A 517 7.05 12.33 31.56
N LEU A 518 6.76 12.85 30.36
CA LEU A 518 7.51 12.56 29.14
C LEU A 518 8.95 13.07 29.25
N ALA A 519 9.14 14.35 29.61
CA ALA A 519 10.46 14.94 29.77
C ALA A 519 11.31 14.17 30.80
N TRP A 520 10.68 13.73 31.90
CA TRP A 520 11.30 12.87 32.90
C TRP A 520 11.67 11.49 32.34
N SER A 521 10.77 10.87 31.57
CA SER A 521 10.99 9.53 31.00
C SER A 521 12.11 9.52 29.96
N GLN A 522 12.19 10.58 29.15
CA GLN A 522 13.27 10.77 28.18
C GLN A 522 14.62 11.01 28.88
N GLU A 523 14.64 11.74 30.00
CA GLU A 523 15.85 11.88 30.81
C GLU A 523 16.29 10.56 31.45
N LEU A 524 15.34 9.79 32.00
CA LEU A 524 15.65 8.45 32.53
C LEU A 524 16.33 7.60 31.45
N LEU A 525 15.74 7.55 30.25
CA LEU A 525 16.24 6.74 29.16
C LEU A 525 17.63 7.19 28.70
N ARG A 526 17.85 8.51 28.58
CA ARG A 526 19.16 9.11 28.28
C ARG A 526 20.23 8.65 29.27
N ARG A 527 19.95 8.76 30.57
CA ARG A 527 20.89 8.37 31.64
C ARG A 527 21.21 6.89 31.58
N VAL A 528 20.17 6.05 31.50
CA VAL A 528 20.31 4.60 31.48
C VAL A 528 21.13 4.14 30.26
N LEU A 529 20.83 4.65 29.06
CA LEU A 529 21.55 4.28 27.84
C LEU A 529 22.98 4.82 27.80
N ASN A 530 23.29 5.88 28.54
CA ASN A 530 24.65 6.38 28.73
C ASN A 530 25.42 5.66 29.85
N GLY A 531 24.81 4.68 30.53
CA GLY A 531 25.43 3.97 31.65
C GLY A 531 25.51 4.81 32.94
N GLU A 532 24.74 5.90 33.05
CA GLU A 532 24.68 6.71 34.26
C GLU A 532 23.84 6.02 35.34
N SER A 533 24.25 6.15 36.61
CA SER A 533 23.51 5.60 37.74
C SER A 533 22.18 6.34 37.95
N ILE A 534 21.09 5.59 38.11
CA ILE A 534 19.77 6.15 38.38
C ILE A 534 19.49 6.15 39.89
N PRO A 535 19.01 7.27 40.47
CA PRO A 535 18.56 7.29 41.85
C PRO A 535 17.42 6.29 42.08
N ARG A 536 17.39 5.66 43.27
CA ARG A 536 16.33 4.73 43.67
C ARG A 536 14.98 5.44 43.86
N SER A 537 13.89 4.70 43.71
CA SER A 537 12.57 5.18 44.12
C SER A 537 12.52 5.40 45.63
N SER A 538 11.85 6.45 46.09
CA SER A 538 11.70 6.75 47.51
C SER A 538 10.37 6.23 48.05
N THR A 539 10.35 5.77 49.30
CA THR A 539 9.12 5.46 50.03
C THR A 539 8.92 6.51 51.10
N VAL A 540 7.85 7.31 51.00
CA VAL A 540 7.48 8.30 52.00
C VAL A 540 6.47 7.65 52.95
N LEU A 541 6.85 7.51 54.21
CA LEU A 541 5.94 7.07 55.26
C LEU A 541 5.11 8.29 55.71
N GLY A 542 3.81 8.27 55.43
CA GLY A 542 2.91 9.29 55.96
C GLY A 542 2.88 9.26 57.49
N SER A 543 3.26 10.35 58.14
CA SER A 543 3.00 10.57 59.56
C SER A 543 1.62 11.21 59.71
N SER A 544 0.65 10.49 60.29
CA SER A 544 -0.58 11.12 60.75
C SER A 544 -0.25 12.13 61.85
N LEU A 545 -0.66 13.39 61.65
CA LEU A 545 -0.53 14.47 62.65
C LEU A 545 -1.45 14.26 63.87
N PHE A 546 -2.40 13.34 63.79
CA PHE A 546 -3.25 12.93 64.90
C PHE A 546 -2.98 11.44 65.19
N GLY A 547 -2.44 11.17 66.37
CA GLY A 547 -2.01 9.83 66.76
C GLY A 547 -3.17 8.83 66.86
N VAL A 548 -2.77 7.57 66.78
CA VAL A 548 -3.52 6.34 67.08
C VAL A 548 -4.30 5.72 65.89
N HIS A 549 -3.73 4.63 65.38
CA HIS A 549 -4.32 3.56 64.54
C HIS A 549 -4.71 3.79 63.07
N ALA A 550 -4.39 4.91 62.42
CA ALA A 550 -4.44 4.93 60.96
C ALA A 550 -3.19 4.23 60.38
N GLU A 551 -3.38 3.19 59.56
CA GLU A 551 -2.33 2.52 58.79
C GLU A 551 -1.40 3.57 58.16
N ARG A 552 -0.09 3.49 58.45
CA ARG A 552 0.90 4.35 57.80
C ARG A 552 0.88 4.05 56.32
N THR A 553 0.24 4.89 55.52
CA THR A 553 0.24 4.73 54.06
C THR A 553 1.65 5.04 53.57
N ALA A 554 2.39 3.99 53.22
CA ALA A 554 3.69 4.11 52.58
C ALA A 554 3.45 4.48 51.11
N VAL A 555 3.73 5.73 50.73
CA VAL A 555 3.60 6.19 49.35
C VAL A 555 4.94 6.08 48.66
N GLN A 556 5.05 5.19 47.67
CA GLN A 556 6.24 5.12 46.82
C GLN A 556 6.19 6.23 45.76
N SER A 557 7.33 6.86 45.51
CA SER A 557 7.50 7.89 44.49
C SER A 557 8.70 7.60 43.59
N HIS A 558 8.55 7.99 42.32
CA HIS A 558 9.59 7.90 41.31
C HIS A 558 10.81 8.79 41.68
N PRO A 559 12.02 8.43 41.24
CA PRO A 559 13.20 9.22 41.54
C PRO A 559 13.15 10.63 40.93
N SER A 560 13.72 11.61 41.62
CA SER A 560 13.89 12.96 41.09
C SER A 560 15.10 12.99 40.15
N LEU A 561 14.86 13.13 38.85
CA LEU A 561 15.91 13.13 37.82
C LEU A 561 16.29 14.54 37.36
N LEU A 562 15.31 15.43 37.27
CA LEU A 562 15.46 16.79 36.75
C LEU A 562 15.19 17.78 37.86
N ARG A 563 15.96 18.87 37.90
CA ARG A 563 15.63 20.00 38.77
C ARG A 563 14.35 20.69 38.26
N PRO A 564 13.56 21.35 39.13
CA PRO A 564 12.28 21.94 38.72
C PRO A 564 12.38 22.96 37.57
N ASP A 565 13.47 23.74 37.55
CA ASP A 565 13.81 24.69 36.50
C ASP A 565 14.11 24.00 35.16
N GLU A 566 14.95 22.96 35.19
CA GLU A 566 15.26 22.15 34.01
C GLU A 566 14.01 21.46 33.45
N LEU A 567 13.19 20.89 34.34
CA LEU A 567 11.93 20.26 33.96
C LEU A 567 10.99 21.28 33.31
N HIS A 568 10.86 22.48 33.87
CA HIS A 568 10.02 23.54 33.30
C HIS A 568 10.45 23.91 31.88
N VAL A 569 11.76 24.04 31.65
CA VAL A 569 12.32 24.31 30.32
C VAL A 569 12.00 23.18 29.33
N LYS A 570 12.24 21.92 29.72
CA LYS A 570 11.94 20.76 28.86
C LYS A 570 10.44 20.62 28.56
N VAL A 571 9.58 20.83 29.56
CA VAL A 571 8.12 20.82 29.38
C VAL A 571 7.69 21.88 28.35
N LYS A 572 8.22 23.09 28.46
CA LYS A 572 7.93 24.17 27.51
C LYS A 572 8.39 23.81 26.10
N GLN A 573 9.58 23.23 25.96
CA GLN A 573 10.09 22.75 24.66
C GLN A 573 9.16 21.69 24.05
N GLU A 574 8.74 20.69 24.83
CA GLU A 574 7.83 19.63 24.35
C GLU A 574 6.45 20.16 23.95
N GLN A 575 5.88 21.06 24.75
CA GLN A 575 4.59 21.71 24.44
C GLN A 575 4.66 22.52 23.15
N VAL A 576 5.75 23.27 22.94
CA VAL A 576 5.98 24.04 21.72
C VAL A 576 6.15 23.11 20.52
N ALA A 577 6.98 22.07 20.62
CA ALA A 577 7.17 21.09 19.55
C ALA A 577 5.86 20.35 19.19
N HIS A 578 5.04 20.02 20.19
CA HIS A 578 3.71 19.44 19.98
C HIS A 578 2.77 20.42 19.26
N ALA A 579 2.74 21.70 19.66
CA ALA A 579 1.92 22.72 19.03
C ALA A 579 2.30 22.90 17.55
N PHE A 580 3.59 23.00 17.23
CA PHE A 580 4.07 23.10 15.85
C PHE A 580 3.69 21.87 15.01
N ARG A 581 3.81 20.65 15.55
CA ARG A 581 3.40 19.42 14.86
C ARG A 581 1.90 19.39 14.58
N THR A 582 1.08 19.85 15.52
CA THR A 582 -0.38 19.94 15.36
C THR A 582 -0.76 20.96 14.28
N LEU A 583 -0.08 22.11 14.24
CA LEU A 583 -0.30 23.14 13.22
C LEU A 583 0.08 22.65 11.81
N LYS A 584 1.17 21.88 11.66
CA LYS A 584 1.57 21.28 10.37
C LYS A 584 0.56 20.26 9.83
N LYS A 585 -0.26 19.62 10.69
CA LYS A 585 -1.30 18.66 10.28
C LYS A 585 -2.65 19.34 9.95
N GLY A 586 -2.82 20.64 10.21
CA GLY A 586 -4.02 21.41 9.86
C GLY A 586 -3.96 21.99 8.44
N PRO A 587 -5.10 22.42 7.85
CA PRO A 587 -5.08 23.18 6.60
C PRO A 587 -4.21 24.43 6.81
N LEU A 588 -3.30 24.69 5.85
CA LEU A 588 -2.47 25.89 5.81
C LEU A 588 -3.37 27.13 5.88
N GLN A 589 -3.58 27.69 7.08
CA GLN A 589 -4.03 29.06 7.18
C GLN A 589 -2.85 29.92 6.74
N THR A 590 -2.97 30.48 5.55
CA THR A 590 -2.10 31.56 5.08
C THR A 590 -2.13 32.64 6.16
N ILE A 591 -1.03 32.79 6.89
CA ILE A 591 -0.88 33.88 7.86
C ILE A 591 -0.86 35.16 7.03
N ASN A 592 -1.94 35.92 7.09
CA ASN A 592 -2.01 37.23 6.46
C ASN A 592 -1.14 38.20 7.26
N LEU A 593 0.08 38.46 6.77
CA LEU A 593 1.04 39.39 7.36
C LEU A 593 0.59 40.86 7.29
N GLU A 594 -0.54 41.18 6.65
CA GLU A 594 -1.09 42.54 6.57
C GLU A 594 -2.20 42.82 7.59
N SER A 595 -2.46 41.93 8.54
CA SER A 595 -3.42 42.21 9.61
C SER A 595 -2.78 43.09 10.71
N PRO A 596 -3.34 44.27 11.03
CA PRO A 596 -2.76 45.15 12.04
C PRO A 596 -2.72 44.46 13.41
N SER A 597 -1.58 44.59 14.09
CA SER A 597 -1.36 43.96 15.39
C SER A 597 -2.45 44.34 16.41
N PRO A 598 -2.97 43.38 17.22
CA PRO A 598 -3.89 43.71 18.28
C PRO A 598 -3.18 44.61 19.31
N LYS A 599 -3.85 45.71 19.68
CA LYS A 599 -3.34 46.67 20.66
C LYS A 599 -3.05 45.98 21.99
N LYS A 600 -1.83 46.17 22.51
CA LYS A 600 -1.46 45.85 23.89
C LYS A 600 -2.41 46.59 24.83
N PHE A 601 -3.10 45.86 25.70
CA PHE A 601 -3.72 46.46 26.88
C PHE A 601 -2.70 46.40 28.02
N ASP A 602 -2.28 47.58 28.44
CA ASP A 602 -1.44 47.80 29.61
C ASP A 602 -2.16 47.38 30.89
N SER A 603 -1.38 46.84 31.82
CA SER A 603 -1.76 46.51 33.18
C SER A 603 -2.09 47.77 34.00
N ALA A 604 -3.27 47.82 34.63
CA ALA A 604 -3.49 48.64 35.81
C ALA A 604 -4.57 48.04 36.74
N SER A 605 -4.35 48.28 38.02
CA SER A 605 -4.97 47.73 39.22
C SER A 605 -6.39 48.20 39.55
N SER A 606 -7.09 47.34 40.30
CA SER A 606 -8.16 47.57 41.29
C SER A 606 -9.45 48.29 40.87
N THR A 607 -10.58 47.59 40.98
CA THR A 607 -11.68 47.80 41.96
C THR A 607 -12.99 47.27 41.39
N SER A 608 -13.65 46.38 42.13
CA SER A 608 -15.04 45.96 41.87
C SER A 608 -15.99 47.18 42.01
N PRO A 609 -17.14 47.21 41.31
CA PRO A 609 -18.33 46.55 41.86
C PRO A 609 -19.30 45.93 40.83
N MET A 610 -20.09 44.94 41.28
CA MET A 610 -21.38 44.49 40.69
C MET A 610 -22.49 45.55 40.89
N PRO A 611 -23.76 45.41 40.41
CA PRO A 611 -24.39 44.50 39.42
C PRO A 611 -25.34 45.20 38.41
N LYS A 612 -26.00 44.45 37.49
CA LYS A 612 -27.48 44.52 37.26
C LYS A 612 -28.00 43.49 36.23
N ARG A 613 -29.26 43.11 36.45
CA ARG A 613 -30.06 42.01 35.87
C ARG A 613 -31.13 42.57 34.92
N ALA A 614 -31.33 41.97 33.74
CA ALA A 614 -32.53 41.94 32.88
C ALA A 614 -32.13 41.51 31.44
N LYS A 615 -32.97 41.01 30.52
CA LYS A 615 -34.13 40.10 30.46
C LYS A 615 -34.40 39.90 28.93
N ILE A 616 -34.91 38.72 28.53
CA ILE A 616 -35.76 38.44 27.32
C ILE A 616 -35.06 38.33 25.93
N ALA A 617 -35.19 37.17 25.26
CA ALA A 617 -36.12 36.94 24.13
C ALA A 617 -35.86 35.59 23.40
N THR A 618 -36.86 34.70 23.36
CA THR A 618 -37.10 33.69 22.30
C THR A 618 -37.78 34.32 21.08
N PRO A 619 -37.67 33.76 19.85
CA PRO A 619 -38.66 32.79 19.31
C PRO A 619 -38.00 31.76 18.36
N ALA A 620 -38.62 30.75 17.72
CA ALA A 620 -39.86 29.97 17.84
C ALA A 620 -39.71 28.75 16.90
N SER A 621 -40.55 27.74 17.12
CA SER A 621 -40.68 26.44 16.47
C SER A 621 -41.13 26.44 15.00
N SER A 622 -40.80 25.35 14.28
CA SER A 622 -41.74 24.73 13.32
C SER A 622 -41.60 23.19 13.32
N SER A 623 -42.68 22.53 12.92
CA SER A 623 -43.17 21.21 13.33
C SER A 623 -43.13 20.15 12.22
N ALA A 624 -42.83 18.88 12.60
CA ALA A 624 -43.44 17.57 12.22
C ALA A 624 -43.62 17.19 10.72
N PRO A 625 -43.68 15.88 10.31
CA PRO A 625 -44.27 14.75 11.05
C PRO A 625 -43.57 13.36 10.97
N LEU A 626 -44.19 12.41 11.69
CA LEU A 626 -43.84 11.01 12.00
C LEU A 626 -44.48 9.96 11.06
N ASN A 627 -43.79 8.81 10.98
CA ASN A 627 -44.25 7.40 10.83
C ASN A 627 -44.73 6.86 9.44
N PRO A 628 -44.75 5.52 9.17
CA PRO A 628 -44.69 4.37 10.11
C PRO A 628 -43.81 3.15 9.72
N SER A 629 -43.77 2.19 10.65
CA SER A 629 -43.20 0.83 10.56
C SER A 629 -43.87 -0.10 9.55
N PHE A 630 -43.12 -1.10 9.06
CA PHE A 630 -43.66 -2.38 8.61
C PHE A 630 -42.82 -3.53 9.21
N LEU A 631 -43.52 -4.40 9.94
CA LEU A 631 -43.14 -5.76 10.29
C LEU A 631 -43.66 -6.67 9.18
N GLU A 632 -42.86 -7.63 8.72
CA GLU A 632 -43.34 -8.91 8.20
C GLU A 632 -42.31 -10.00 8.58
N HIS A 633 -42.79 -10.97 9.36
CA HIS A 633 -42.18 -12.29 9.55
C HIS A 633 -42.50 -13.14 8.33
N ASP A 634 -41.53 -13.92 7.85
CA ASP A 634 -41.81 -15.23 7.27
C ASP A 634 -40.70 -16.20 7.68
N VAL A 635 -41.15 -17.37 8.10
CA VAL A 635 -40.41 -18.52 8.61
C VAL A 635 -40.27 -19.50 7.46
N ASP A 636 -39.09 -20.04 7.21
CA ASP A 636 -38.94 -21.41 6.71
C ASP A 636 -37.54 -21.95 7.03
N ASP A 637 -37.57 -23.14 7.65
CA ASP A 637 -36.45 -23.96 8.09
C ASP A 637 -35.68 -24.56 6.91
N ASP A 638 -34.34 -24.49 6.96
CA ASP A 638 -33.48 -25.51 6.36
C ASP A 638 -32.17 -25.63 7.16
N ILE A 639 -32.05 -26.76 7.86
CA ILE A 639 -30.94 -27.12 8.75
C ILE A 639 -29.82 -27.76 7.93
N MET A 640 -28.66 -27.09 7.87
CA MET A 640 -27.33 -27.68 7.60
C MET A 640 -26.30 -26.97 8.52
N PRO A 641 -25.39 -27.69 9.21
CA PRO A 641 -24.55 -27.09 10.25
C PRO A 641 -23.37 -26.31 9.65
N ALA A 642 -23.30 -25.00 9.91
CA ALA A 642 -22.17 -24.16 9.54
C ALA A 642 -21.06 -24.21 10.61
N VAL A 643 -19.86 -24.58 10.16
CA VAL A 643 -18.61 -24.49 10.92
C VAL A 643 -18.24 -23.02 11.11
N GLY A 644 -18.23 -22.56 12.37
CA GLY A 644 -17.69 -21.24 12.75
C GLY A 644 -18.63 -20.41 13.63
N GLN A 645 -18.81 -20.80 14.89
CA GLN A 645 -19.35 -19.87 15.90
C GLN A 645 -18.34 -18.74 16.13
N GLN A 646 -18.80 -17.50 15.99
CA GLN A 646 -17.99 -16.31 16.25
C GLN A 646 -17.86 -16.10 17.77
N PRO A 647 -16.69 -15.68 18.29
CA PRO A 647 -16.48 -15.41 19.73
C PRO A 647 -17.37 -14.31 20.33
N ASP A 648 -17.98 -13.48 19.47
CA ASP A 648 -18.73 -12.28 19.89
C ASP A 648 -20.12 -12.63 20.45
N GLU A 649 -20.70 -13.78 20.06
CA GLU A 649 -21.99 -14.24 20.61
C GLU A 649 -21.86 -14.69 22.07
N LEU A 650 -20.74 -15.31 22.45
CA LEU A 650 -20.42 -15.69 23.83
C LEU A 650 -20.13 -14.48 24.73
N GLU A 651 -19.65 -13.37 24.17
CA GLU A 651 -19.42 -12.12 24.91
C GLU A 651 -20.73 -11.37 25.14
N GLN A 652 -21.67 -11.41 24.18
CA GLN A 652 -23.04 -10.91 24.35
C GLN A 652 -23.87 -11.74 25.32
N GLU A 653 -23.81 -13.08 25.25
CA GLU A 653 -24.51 -13.96 26.20
C GLU A 653 -24.02 -13.75 27.64
N LEU A 654 -22.74 -13.43 27.81
CA LEU A 654 -22.14 -13.14 29.11
C LEU A 654 -22.52 -11.74 29.63
N GLU A 655 -22.65 -10.74 28.76
CA GLU A 655 -23.19 -9.42 29.13
C GLU A 655 -24.67 -9.51 29.53
N GLU A 656 -25.48 -10.30 28.83
CA GLU A 656 -26.90 -10.50 29.18
C GLU A 656 -27.06 -11.27 30.51
N LEU A 657 -26.18 -12.23 30.82
CA LEU A 657 -26.16 -12.92 32.11
C LEU A 657 -25.73 -12.01 33.26
N MET A 658 -24.88 -11.02 32.99
CA MET A 658 -24.46 -10.04 33.99
C MET A 658 -25.57 -9.02 34.28
N ASP A 659 -26.28 -8.55 33.25
CA ASP A 659 -27.40 -7.63 33.42
C ASP A 659 -28.59 -8.29 34.16
N GLN A 660 -28.76 -9.61 34.07
CA GLN A 660 -29.76 -10.35 34.85
C GLN A 660 -29.37 -10.55 36.33
N MET A 661 -28.07 -10.61 36.63
CA MET A 661 -27.57 -10.74 38.01
C MET A 661 -27.61 -9.42 38.80
N ASP A 662 -27.55 -8.28 38.12
CA ASP A 662 -27.60 -6.95 38.75
C ASP A 662 -29.04 -6.45 39.05
N THR A 663 -30.07 -7.19 38.61
CA THR A 663 -31.49 -6.85 38.90
C THR A 663 -32.09 -7.52 40.14
N ASP A 664 -31.35 -8.41 40.83
CA ASP A 664 -31.84 -9.16 42.00
C ASP A 664 -31.11 -8.82 43.33
N GLU A 665 -30.52 -7.61 43.45
CA GLU A 665 -30.12 -7.02 44.77
C GLU A 665 -30.93 -5.78 45.17
#